data_AF-K2FAQ1-F1
#
_entry.id   AF-K2FAQ1-F1
#
_cell.length_a   1.000
_cell.length_b   1.000
_cell.length_c   1.000
_cell.angle_alpha   90.00
_cell.angle_beta   90.00
_cell.angle_gamma   90.00
#
_symmetry.space_group_name_H-M   'P 1'
#
loop_
_entity.id
_entity.type
_entity.pdbx_description
1 polymer ?
#
loop_
_entity_poly.entity_id
_entity_poly.type
_entity_poly.pdbx_seq_one_letter_code
_entity_poly.pdbx_strand_id
1 'polypeptide(L)'
;DIDGQTRSGSPAGGWDIGADEGATAIYRSVGPSASAALASGTSNALTISGSTATFALGLSSSIGVGDALQYDSDNNGSIDAIAFIHGRTSSTIYTVAKNDGSAPTATAAADNDWAIYRAHQSLQAAEAGTENPSINVTVRSFDTWSGGVDLIANNQQWNIAAYANGSTADATSATIISGWETGPANNIRIYTPTSSSEVGISQRHNGKWSDESYKIVQTSSTDYQYGIYNQESYVIIDGLQIKKIATGGSSIKAITNSVSTTVYNVTIENNIFAGEFSGSATNSAGLDCSSRNCYVFNNIVYGFENGSDGSFAGIVVSQSNSNTAYAYNNTVYGNYYGIFSYYSNKGILKNNISVGNSVDYATTFDPSSTNNLSSDATAPGTNAKTNQTVSFADTTGKDFHLSSNDTAAKNAGADLSADANFAFSIDTDGQTRSGPPAGGWDIGADEGATPVYYSVGQNTNDHKSGSPTLTIASGTGTFSEAQTATNLGVGDKVTYNTSSVAYISQKISTTEWKLITATGATPDDVTDATVNSITHVFASLAAAVNTSTGAGGASFMNTINLYTSNLQLNIPCYYDSGADTAIVSLTGYTTASPNHIKIYTPSNISTEANNSQRHQGRWDSLKYNLSITSGFTSAIWVDVDHFILEGIQLTTSASTTNNVNFGDNSSLGGERIIRNNIIQNTHVAPGNNNFTIPYKTGKIYSYLFQNNVIIGNLYAFSLNYHSSYTKVHIYNNTIANTTNAFFRGSEAYVKNLAVYNITKLYDDYGPFVPSDSYVSHVASNGSFDFSTDGFTALYQNKNIAFADPSFVDYHLQATDIEAKNLGLDLSTNPDGAWRTPFASDMDAQTRPNGNAWDIGADEAANNVFYSVGQTTADLKNGTPTVTIT
;
A
#
# COMPACT_ATOMS: atom_id res chain seq x y z
N ASP A 1 14.24 -2.56 46.49
CA ASP A 1 14.68 -2.23 45.15
C ASP A 1 16.08 -1.61 45.19
N ILE A 2 16.89 -1.73 44.14
CA ILE A 2 18.20 -1.07 44.04
C ILE A 2 18.06 0.46 43.88
N ASP A 3 16.92 0.93 43.39
CA ASP A 3 16.61 2.34 43.21
C ASP A 3 15.79 2.96 44.36
N GLY A 4 15.51 2.18 45.42
CA GLY A 4 14.79 2.64 46.60
C GLY A 4 13.26 2.59 46.48
N GLN A 5 12.71 2.03 45.40
CA GLN A 5 11.27 1.79 45.27
C GLN A 5 10.74 0.76 46.27
N THR A 6 9.46 0.92 46.61
CA THR A 6 8.76 0.01 47.51
C THR A 6 8.40 -1.23 46.73
N ARG A 7 8.97 -2.37 47.13
CA ARG A 7 8.73 -3.64 46.46
C ARG A 7 7.27 -4.07 46.56
N SER A 8 6.50 -3.89 45.48
CA SER A 8 5.09 -4.29 45.40
C SER A 8 5.01 -5.58 44.61
N GLY A 9 4.62 -6.68 45.27
CA GLY A 9 4.58 -7.99 44.63
C GLY A 9 3.76 -8.00 43.33
N SER A 10 4.26 -8.69 42.32
CA SER A 10 3.61 -8.87 41.02
C SER A 10 2.14 -9.34 41.15
N PRO A 11 1.25 -9.02 40.19
CA PRO A 11 -0.13 -9.55 40.12
C PRO A 11 -0.25 -11.07 40.18
N ALA A 12 0.84 -11.80 39.92
CA ALA A 12 0.94 -13.27 40.02
C ALA A 12 1.49 -13.78 41.36
N GLY A 13 1.74 -12.92 42.35
CA GLY A 13 2.24 -13.29 43.68
C GLY A 13 3.72 -13.72 43.72
N GLY A 14 4.49 -13.47 42.67
CA GLY A 14 5.94 -13.70 42.60
C GLY A 14 6.73 -12.39 42.61
N TRP A 15 7.97 -12.44 43.11
CA TRP A 15 8.95 -11.36 42.93
C TRP A 15 9.63 -11.53 41.57
N ASP A 16 9.95 -10.42 40.89
CA ASP A 16 10.86 -10.47 39.75
C ASP A 16 12.19 -11.08 40.17
N ILE A 17 12.76 -11.93 39.31
CA ILE A 17 14.10 -12.50 39.54
C ILE A 17 15.11 -11.40 39.29
N GLY A 18 15.56 -10.70 40.34
CA GLY A 18 16.52 -9.62 40.21
C GLY A 18 16.59 -8.67 41.40
N ALA A 19 17.41 -7.62 41.26
CA ALA A 19 17.52 -6.54 42.24
C ALA A 19 16.45 -5.44 42.06
N ASP A 20 15.84 -5.38 40.86
CA ASP A 20 14.98 -4.34 40.30
C ASP A 20 13.60 -4.93 39.93
N GLU A 21 12.53 -4.14 40.03
CA GLU A 21 11.15 -4.51 39.65
C GLU A 21 10.75 -3.78 38.37
N GLY A 22 10.33 -4.52 37.34
CA GLY A 22 9.89 -3.91 36.09
C GLY A 22 8.66 -3.02 36.30
N ALA A 23 8.62 -1.86 35.64
CA ALA A 23 7.47 -0.97 35.70
C ALA A 23 6.18 -1.68 35.25
N THR A 24 5.11 -1.49 36.02
CA THR A 24 3.79 -2.04 35.71
C THR A 24 3.20 -1.28 34.51
N ALA A 25 2.98 -1.99 33.40
CA ALA A 25 2.36 -1.42 32.22
C ALA A 25 0.86 -1.17 32.46
N ILE A 26 0.43 0.07 32.30
CA ILE A 26 -0.97 0.49 32.34
C ILE A 26 -1.43 0.84 30.93
N TYR A 27 -2.50 0.19 30.47
CA TYR A 27 -3.06 0.41 29.13
C TYR A 27 -4.39 1.18 29.18
N ARG A 28 -4.52 2.18 28.31
CA ARG A 28 -5.77 2.90 28.02
C ARG A 28 -5.94 3.07 26.53
N SER A 29 -7.16 2.89 26.02
CA SER A 29 -7.47 3.16 24.62
C SER A 29 -8.15 4.52 24.42
N VAL A 30 -7.84 5.15 23.29
CA VAL A 30 -8.53 6.37 22.84
C VAL A 30 -9.16 6.13 21.48
N GLY A 31 -10.35 6.65 21.28
CA GLY A 31 -11.02 6.66 19.98
C GLY A 31 -11.82 7.95 19.77
N PRO A 32 -11.58 8.71 18.69
CA PRO A 32 -12.21 10.02 18.50
C PRO A 32 -13.74 9.95 18.56
N SER A 33 -14.35 10.61 19.54
CA SER A 33 -15.81 10.62 19.78
C SER A 33 -16.44 9.23 19.91
N ALA A 34 -15.67 8.21 20.28
CA ALA A 34 -16.12 6.81 20.35
C ALA A 34 -17.05 6.57 21.55
N SER A 35 -18.35 6.80 21.34
CA SER A 35 -19.39 6.67 22.38
C SER A 35 -20.16 5.34 22.34
N ALA A 36 -20.13 4.61 21.23
CA ALA A 36 -20.79 3.32 21.11
C ALA A 36 -19.97 2.18 21.74
N ALA A 37 -20.65 1.15 22.23
CA ALA A 37 -20.00 -0.10 22.63
C ALA A 37 -19.38 -0.78 21.40
N LEU A 38 -18.13 -1.23 21.53
CA LEU A 38 -17.42 -1.99 20.50
C LEU A 38 -17.94 -3.43 20.40
N ALA A 39 -18.39 -3.98 21.53
CA ALA A 39 -19.04 -5.29 21.64
C ALA A 39 -19.88 -5.35 22.93
N SER A 40 -20.83 -6.29 22.98
CA SER A 40 -21.66 -6.57 24.17
C SER A 40 -21.94 -8.07 24.32
N GLY A 41 -22.32 -8.48 25.53
CA GLY A 41 -22.50 -9.89 25.89
C GLY A 41 -23.74 -10.60 25.36
N THR A 42 -24.57 -9.95 24.54
CA THR A 42 -25.76 -10.56 23.95
C THR A 42 -25.42 -11.84 23.16
N SER A 43 -25.64 -13.01 23.76
CA SER A 43 -25.27 -14.34 23.22
C SER A 43 -23.76 -14.60 23.08
N ASN A 44 -22.92 -13.84 23.76
CA ASN A 44 -21.47 -14.03 23.78
C ASN A 44 -20.99 -14.04 25.23
N ALA A 45 -21.00 -15.20 25.88
CA ALA A 45 -20.67 -15.27 27.29
C ALA A 45 -19.17 -14.97 27.55
N LEU A 46 -18.89 -14.20 28.60
CA LEU A 46 -17.57 -13.86 29.12
C LEU A 46 -17.24 -14.75 30.33
N THR A 47 -15.99 -15.15 30.46
CA THR A 47 -15.45 -15.71 31.71
C THR A 47 -14.11 -15.05 32.00
N ILE A 48 -13.93 -14.55 33.23
CA ILE A 48 -12.64 -14.03 33.71
C ILE A 48 -12.10 -14.93 34.80
N SER A 49 -10.88 -15.44 34.61
CA SER A 49 -10.15 -16.25 35.59
C SER A 49 -8.69 -15.77 35.64
N GLY A 50 -8.27 -15.25 36.80
CA GLY A 50 -6.99 -14.53 36.89
C GLY A 50 -6.97 -13.34 35.94
N SER A 51 -5.90 -13.19 35.16
CA SER A 51 -5.78 -12.13 34.15
C SER A 51 -6.25 -12.55 32.75
N THR A 52 -7.05 -13.61 32.62
CA THR A 52 -7.53 -14.10 31.32
C THR A 52 -9.04 -13.89 31.18
N ALA A 53 -9.43 -13.12 30.17
CA ALA A 53 -10.80 -12.99 29.70
C ALA A 53 -11.03 -13.91 28.48
N THR A 54 -12.06 -14.76 28.56
CA THR A 54 -12.45 -15.68 27.48
C THR A 54 -13.88 -15.40 27.03
N PHE A 55 -14.07 -15.24 25.73
CA PHE A 55 -15.36 -14.99 25.07
C PHE A 55 -15.82 -16.23 24.30
N ALA A 56 -17.12 -16.54 24.35
CA ALA A 56 -17.70 -17.69 23.64
C ALA A 56 -17.65 -17.55 22.11
N LEU A 57 -17.70 -16.32 21.60
CA LEU A 57 -17.62 -15.95 20.18
C LEU A 57 -16.49 -14.94 19.96
N GLY A 58 -15.91 -14.98 18.76
CA GLY A 58 -14.80 -14.08 18.38
C GLY A 58 -15.21 -12.61 18.36
N LEU A 59 -14.42 -11.76 19.01
CA LEU A 59 -14.53 -10.32 18.97
C LEU A 59 -13.91 -9.72 17.70
N SER A 60 -14.33 -8.50 17.38
CA SER A 60 -13.82 -7.71 16.25
C SER A 60 -12.29 -7.63 16.24
N SER A 61 -11.71 -7.55 15.05
CA SER A 61 -10.28 -7.28 14.87
C SER A 61 -9.86 -5.88 15.34
N SER A 62 -10.79 -4.94 15.50
CA SER A 62 -10.54 -3.58 16.01
C SER A 62 -10.51 -3.46 17.55
N ILE A 63 -10.82 -4.54 18.26
CA ILE A 63 -10.75 -4.62 19.73
C ILE A 63 -9.36 -5.11 20.14
N GLY A 64 -8.74 -4.41 21.09
CA GLY A 64 -7.36 -4.64 21.50
C GLY A 64 -6.98 -3.92 22.79
N VAL A 65 -5.67 -3.78 23.00
CA VAL A 65 -5.08 -3.19 24.20
C VAL A 65 -5.66 -1.82 24.58
N GLY A 66 -5.86 -1.61 25.88
CA GLY A 66 -6.41 -0.40 26.46
C GLY A 66 -7.93 -0.30 26.43
N ASP A 67 -8.64 -1.16 25.69
CA ASP A 67 -10.11 -1.18 25.69
C ASP A 67 -10.66 -1.57 27.07
N ALA A 68 -11.69 -0.84 27.49
CA ALA A 68 -12.34 -0.99 28.78
C ALA A 68 -13.48 -2.02 28.67
N LEU A 69 -13.34 -3.12 29.39
CA LEU A 69 -14.34 -4.18 29.56
C LEU A 69 -15.06 -3.98 30.89
N GLN A 70 -16.33 -3.56 30.84
CA GLN A 70 -17.21 -3.56 32.01
C GLN A 70 -18.02 -4.86 32.04
N TYR A 71 -18.26 -5.41 33.22
CA TYR A 71 -18.95 -6.70 33.38
C TYR A 71 -19.63 -6.82 34.75
N ASP A 72 -20.53 -7.79 34.85
CA ASP A 72 -21.13 -8.24 36.11
C ASP A 72 -20.30 -9.40 36.67
N SER A 73 -19.56 -9.13 37.75
CA SER A 73 -18.64 -10.10 38.33
C SER A 73 -19.31 -11.14 39.23
N ASP A 74 -20.48 -10.84 39.81
CA ASP A 74 -21.18 -11.70 40.76
C ASP A 74 -22.49 -12.33 40.22
N ASN A 75 -22.83 -12.03 38.97
CA ASN A 75 -23.99 -12.54 38.23
C ASN A 75 -25.32 -12.12 38.87
N ASN A 76 -25.41 -10.87 39.35
CA ASN A 76 -26.63 -10.27 39.92
C ASN A 76 -27.45 -9.42 38.92
N GLY A 77 -26.99 -9.30 37.67
CA GLY A 77 -27.58 -8.51 36.59
C GLY A 77 -27.14 -7.04 36.55
N SER A 78 -26.12 -6.64 37.32
CA SER A 78 -25.64 -5.25 37.41
C SER A 78 -24.13 -5.17 37.18
N ILE A 79 -23.71 -4.18 36.41
CA ILE A 79 -22.28 -3.88 36.22
C ILE A 79 -21.65 -3.41 37.54
N ASP A 80 -20.64 -4.14 38.00
CA ASP A 80 -19.92 -3.87 39.24
C ASP A 80 -18.39 -3.95 39.10
N ALA A 81 -17.88 -4.38 37.94
CA ALA A 81 -16.46 -4.51 37.69
C ALA A 81 -16.03 -3.97 36.32
N ILE A 82 -14.76 -3.58 36.24
CA ILE A 82 -14.10 -3.12 35.02
C ILE A 82 -12.69 -3.70 34.94
N ALA A 83 -12.25 -4.01 33.72
CA ALA A 83 -10.90 -4.42 33.40
C ALA A 83 -10.48 -3.80 32.06
N PHE A 84 -9.17 -3.72 31.80
CA PHE A 84 -8.58 -3.20 30.58
C PHE A 84 -7.83 -4.31 29.87
N ILE A 85 -7.94 -4.36 28.54
CA ILE A 85 -7.20 -5.34 27.73
C ILE A 85 -5.72 -4.96 27.76
N HIS A 86 -4.87 -5.90 28.18
CA HIS A 86 -3.40 -5.79 28.19
C HIS A 86 -2.75 -6.61 27.08
N GLY A 87 -3.49 -7.52 26.46
CA GLY A 87 -3.02 -8.27 25.31
C GLY A 87 -4.11 -9.11 24.66
N ARG A 88 -3.88 -9.47 23.42
CA ARG A 88 -4.75 -10.29 22.59
C ARG A 88 -4.02 -11.59 22.27
N THR A 89 -4.57 -12.72 22.68
CA THR A 89 -4.05 -14.05 22.33
C THR A 89 -4.76 -14.60 21.10
N SER A 90 -6.06 -14.38 21.00
CA SER A 90 -6.90 -14.72 19.84
C SER A 90 -8.09 -13.76 19.78
N SER A 91 -9.01 -13.93 18.82
CA SER A 91 -10.29 -13.21 18.83
C SER A 91 -11.21 -13.58 20.00
N THR A 92 -10.91 -14.65 20.76
CA THR A 92 -11.73 -15.12 21.89
C THR A 92 -11.00 -15.08 23.23
N ILE A 93 -9.69 -14.84 23.26
CA ILE A 93 -8.87 -14.90 24.48
C ILE A 93 -8.01 -13.65 24.58
N TYR A 94 -8.14 -12.96 25.69
CA TYR A 94 -7.46 -11.70 25.98
C TYR A 94 -6.83 -11.73 27.38
N THR A 95 -5.69 -11.06 27.52
CA THR A 95 -5.12 -10.73 28.83
C THR A 95 -5.75 -9.43 29.30
N VAL A 96 -6.19 -9.38 30.56
CA VAL A 96 -6.88 -8.24 31.17
C VAL A 96 -6.34 -7.92 32.56
N ALA A 97 -6.39 -6.64 32.95
CA ALA A 97 -6.00 -6.17 34.28
C ALA A 97 -6.92 -5.04 34.77
N LYS A 98 -6.87 -4.71 36.07
CA LYS A 98 -7.53 -3.52 36.62
C LYS A 98 -6.82 -2.24 36.19
N ASN A 99 -7.40 -1.10 36.56
CA ASN A 99 -6.88 0.22 36.27
C ASN A 99 -5.45 0.47 36.82
N ASP A 100 -5.07 -0.24 37.89
CA ASP A 100 -3.76 -0.20 38.54
C ASP A 100 -2.80 -1.31 38.06
N GLY A 101 -3.21 -2.14 37.09
CA GLY A 101 -2.42 -3.26 36.57
C GLY A 101 -2.54 -4.56 37.39
N SER A 102 -3.28 -4.56 38.51
CA SER A 102 -3.53 -5.78 39.30
C SER A 102 -4.54 -6.72 38.64
N ALA A 103 -4.66 -7.95 39.15
CA ALA A 103 -5.58 -8.94 38.60
C ALA A 103 -7.07 -8.48 38.70
N PRO A 104 -7.87 -8.65 37.64
CA PRO A 104 -9.29 -8.29 37.64
C PRO A 104 -10.11 -9.20 38.56
N THR A 105 -11.31 -8.75 38.89
CA THR A 105 -12.27 -9.58 39.65
C THR A 105 -12.73 -10.73 38.75
N ALA A 106 -12.64 -11.97 39.23
CA ALA A 106 -13.11 -13.13 38.46
C ALA A 106 -14.64 -13.11 38.35
N THR A 107 -15.17 -13.63 37.24
CA THR A 107 -16.63 -13.81 37.11
C THR A 107 -17.09 -15.04 37.89
N ALA A 108 -18.16 -14.91 38.67
CA ALA A 108 -18.73 -16.02 39.44
C ALA A 108 -19.37 -17.11 38.55
N ALA A 109 -19.82 -16.71 37.35
CA ALA A 109 -20.37 -17.58 36.32
C ALA A 109 -20.00 -17.03 34.92
N ALA A 110 -20.51 -17.68 33.87
CA ALA A 110 -20.40 -17.16 32.51
C ALA A 110 -21.35 -15.96 32.34
N ASP A 111 -20.78 -14.77 32.15
CA ASP A 111 -21.48 -13.50 32.16
C ASP A 111 -21.95 -13.08 30.75
N ASN A 112 -23.18 -12.56 30.63
CA ASN A 112 -23.69 -11.97 29.38
C ASN A 112 -23.99 -10.47 29.54
N ASP A 113 -23.81 -9.91 30.73
CA ASP A 113 -24.06 -8.52 31.08
C ASP A 113 -22.74 -7.75 31.06
N TRP A 114 -22.05 -7.75 29.91
CA TRP A 114 -20.81 -7.03 29.70
C TRP A 114 -20.83 -6.17 28.43
N ALA A 115 -19.95 -5.17 28.38
CA ALA A 115 -19.71 -4.36 27.19
C ALA A 115 -18.26 -3.87 27.13
N ILE A 116 -17.77 -3.64 25.92
CA ILE A 116 -16.41 -3.12 25.66
C ILE A 116 -16.50 -1.72 25.07
N TYR A 117 -15.70 -0.79 25.59
CA TYR A 117 -15.62 0.60 25.13
C TYR A 117 -14.17 1.04 24.94
N ARG A 118 -13.99 2.14 24.18
CA ARG A 118 -12.75 2.92 24.28
C ARG A 118 -12.69 3.57 25.67
N ALA A 119 -11.54 3.53 26.34
CA ALA A 119 -11.41 4.11 27.68
C ALA A 119 -11.64 5.63 27.68
N HIS A 120 -11.17 6.32 26.63
CA HIS A 120 -11.35 7.76 26.41
C HIS A 120 -11.84 8.06 24.99
N GLN A 121 -12.55 9.19 24.83
CA GLN A 121 -13.10 9.63 23.54
C GLN A 121 -12.17 10.58 22.75
N SER A 122 -11.02 10.94 23.32
CA SER A 122 -9.98 11.74 22.65
C SER A 122 -8.66 11.56 23.38
N LEU A 123 -7.54 11.85 22.71
CA LEU A 123 -6.23 11.89 23.35
C LEU A 123 -6.15 12.98 24.42
N GLN A 124 -6.77 14.13 24.20
CA GLN A 124 -6.90 15.18 25.21
C GLN A 124 -7.66 14.68 26.45
N ALA A 125 -8.73 13.90 26.27
CA ALA A 125 -9.47 13.33 27.39
C ALA A 125 -8.64 12.30 28.16
N ALA A 126 -7.84 11.48 27.47
CA ALA A 126 -6.91 10.54 28.11
C ALA A 126 -5.85 11.25 28.96
N GLU A 127 -5.26 12.33 28.43
CA GLU A 127 -4.29 13.14 29.17
C GLU A 127 -4.91 13.77 30.42
N ALA A 128 -6.13 14.29 30.30
CA ALA A 128 -6.85 14.94 31.39
C ALA A 128 -7.50 13.97 32.39
N GLY A 129 -7.34 12.65 32.24
CA GLY A 129 -8.05 11.65 33.06
C GLY A 129 -9.57 11.65 32.86
N THR A 130 -10.06 12.24 31.77
CA THR A 130 -11.50 12.30 31.45
C THR A 130 -11.94 11.02 30.77
N GLU A 131 -12.67 10.20 31.50
CA GLU A 131 -13.14 8.87 31.06
C GLU A 131 -14.31 8.95 30.08
N ASN A 132 -14.51 7.88 29.30
CA ASN A 132 -15.62 7.76 28.39
C ASN A 132 -16.98 7.77 29.13
N PRO A 133 -17.85 8.78 28.94
CA PRO A 133 -19.14 8.89 29.63
C PRO A 133 -20.16 7.81 29.24
N SER A 134 -19.87 6.97 28.24
CA SER A 134 -20.70 5.80 27.92
C SER A 134 -20.41 4.59 28.81
N ILE A 135 -19.26 4.55 29.50
CA ILE A 135 -18.95 3.51 30.50
C ILE A 135 -19.87 3.70 31.70
N ASN A 136 -20.34 2.59 32.27
CA ASN A 136 -21.28 2.59 33.38
C ASN A 136 -20.73 3.38 34.57
N VAL A 137 -21.53 4.32 35.08
CA VAL A 137 -21.16 5.23 36.17
C VAL A 137 -20.70 4.51 37.44
N THR A 138 -21.10 3.26 37.66
CA THR A 138 -20.70 2.47 38.85
C THR A 138 -19.23 2.09 38.85
N VAL A 139 -18.63 1.94 37.66
CA VAL A 139 -17.24 1.52 37.47
C VAL A 139 -16.39 2.61 36.79
N ARG A 140 -17.03 3.67 36.31
CA ARG A 140 -16.41 4.86 35.73
C ARG A 140 -15.91 5.80 36.84
N SER A 141 -14.67 5.61 37.27
CA SER A 141 -13.81 6.52 38.06
C SER A 141 -12.44 5.86 38.23
N PHE A 142 -11.95 5.23 37.16
CA PHE A 142 -10.71 4.48 37.13
C PHE A 142 -9.46 5.36 36.99
N ASP A 143 -9.60 6.59 36.50
CA ASP A 143 -8.53 7.57 36.28
C ASP A 143 -8.87 8.92 36.92
N THR A 144 -8.55 9.09 38.21
CA THR A 144 -9.04 10.23 39.01
C THR A 144 -8.06 11.40 39.17
N TRP A 145 -6.96 11.44 38.42
CA TRP A 145 -5.97 12.51 38.52
C TRP A 145 -6.36 13.74 37.68
N SER A 146 -5.63 14.83 37.86
CA SER A 146 -5.74 16.05 37.05
C SER A 146 -4.34 16.58 36.76
N GLY A 147 -3.97 16.64 35.48
CA GLY A 147 -2.65 17.11 35.04
C GLY A 147 -1.52 16.15 35.39
N GLY A 148 -1.64 14.88 34.95
CA GLY A 148 -0.58 13.88 35.06
C GLY A 148 -0.44 13.16 36.41
N VAL A 149 0.48 12.18 36.43
CA VAL A 149 0.79 11.28 37.55
C VAL A 149 2.30 11.11 37.66
N ASP A 150 2.80 10.92 38.88
CA ASP A 150 4.19 10.49 39.12
C ASP A 150 4.33 9.00 38.78
N LEU A 151 4.90 8.69 37.62
CA LEU A 151 5.08 7.32 37.14
C LEU A 151 6.25 6.62 37.85
N ILE A 152 7.22 7.38 38.35
CA ILE A 152 8.39 6.83 39.05
C ILE A 152 7.95 6.32 40.43
N ALA A 153 7.28 7.16 41.23
CA ALA A 153 6.84 6.76 42.56
C ALA A 153 5.85 5.59 42.54
N ASN A 154 5.08 5.46 41.47
CA ASN A 154 4.11 4.37 41.29
C ASN A 154 4.70 3.13 40.56
N ASN A 155 5.95 3.17 40.13
CA ASN A 155 6.56 2.18 39.25
C ASN A 155 5.71 1.80 38.02
N GLN A 156 5.17 2.79 37.30
CA GLN A 156 4.26 2.55 36.19
C GLN A 156 4.84 2.96 34.85
N GLN A 157 4.39 2.30 33.79
CA GLN A 157 4.57 2.72 32.41
C GLN A 157 3.20 2.96 31.79
N TRP A 158 2.97 4.14 31.22
CA TRP A 158 1.65 4.51 30.70
C TRP A 158 1.58 4.32 29.18
N ASN A 159 0.66 3.48 28.73
CA ASN A 159 0.48 3.12 27.33
C ASN A 159 -0.91 3.56 26.83
N ILE A 160 -0.93 4.61 26.01
CA ILE A 160 -2.13 5.15 25.39
C ILE A 160 -2.21 4.63 23.96
N ALA A 161 -3.08 3.64 23.75
CA ALA A 161 -3.34 3.00 22.47
C ALA A 161 -4.40 3.79 21.69
N ALA A 162 -4.01 4.35 20.54
CA ALA A 162 -4.86 5.17 19.69
C ALA A 162 -5.52 4.35 18.59
N TYR A 163 -6.85 4.40 18.53
CA TYR A 163 -7.67 3.67 17.58
C TYR A 163 -8.51 4.61 16.73
N ALA A 164 -8.63 4.29 15.45
CA ALA A 164 -9.53 5.02 14.58
C ALA A 164 -11.00 4.82 14.97
N ASN A 165 -11.84 5.79 14.62
CA ASN A 165 -13.29 5.69 14.71
C ASN A 165 -13.92 6.10 13.37
N GLY A 166 -13.71 5.26 12.36
CA GLY A 166 -14.00 5.59 10.97
C GLY A 166 -13.21 6.80 10.50
N SER A 167 -13.85 7.68 9.71
CA SER A 167 -13.24 8.92 9.22
C SER A 167 -13.20 10.06 10.24
N THR A 168 -13.66 9.84 11.47
CA THR A 168 -13.64 10.85 12.53
C THR A 168 -12.20 11.21 12.93
N ALA A 169 -11.88 12.50 12.96
CA ALA A 169 -10.60 13.00 13.46
C ALA A 169 -10.68 13.31 14.96
N ASP A 170 -9.56 13.16 15.65
CA ASP A 170 -9.40 13.64 17.01
C ASP A 170 -9.13 15.16 17.05
N ALA A 171 -9.63 15.77 18.12
CA ALA A 171 -9.39 17.11 18.62
C ALA A 171 -9.85 18.32 17.78
N THR A 172 -10.38 19.33 18.48
CA THR A 172 -10.50 20.72 18.02
C THR A 172 -9.48 21.66 18.70
N SER A 173 -8.70 21.15 19.65
CA SER A 173 -7.68 21.90 20.44
C SER A 173 -6.46 21.02 20.76
N ALA A 174 -5.36 21.62 21.22
CA ALA A 174 -4.11 20.91 21.48
C ALA A 174 -4.24 19.83 22.57
N THR A 175 -3.61 18.67 22.34
CA THR A 175 -3.29 17.73 23.43
C THR A 175 -2.04 18.27 24.13
N ILE A 176 -2.15 18.64 25.41
CA ILE A 176 -1.02 19.17 26.19
C ILE A 176 -0.59 18.06 27.15
N ILE A 177 0.60 17.50 26.97
CA ILE A 177 1.14 16.47 27.88
C ILE A 177 1.89 17.21 28.98
N SER A 178 1.33 17.23 30.20
CA SER A 178 1.91 17.99 31.31
C SER A 178 1.57 17.43 32.70
N GLY A 179 2.44 17.71 33.67
CA GLY A 179 2.32 17.33 35.08
C GLY A 179 2.66 15.86 35.39
N TRP A 180 3.38 15.19 34.49
CA TRP A 180 3.85 13.82 34.71
C TRP A 180 5.28 13.81 35.26
N GLU A 181 5.58 12.86 36.14
CA GLU A 181 6.97 12.60 36.55
C GLU A 181 7.42 11.28 35.92
N THR A 182 8.36 11.36 34.97
CA THR A 182 8.73 10.25 34.08
C THR A 182 10.20 9.88 34.17
N GLY A 183 10.49 8.62 33.84
CA GLY A 183 11.86 8.08 33.77
C GLY A 183 12.07 7.18 32.56
N PRO A 184 13.30 6.70 32.33
CA PRO A 184 13.59 5.78 31.22
C PRO A 184 12.73 4.50 31.24
N ALA A 185 12.50 3.93 32.43
CA ALA A 185 11.64 2.76 32.64
C ALA A 185 10.16 3.13 32.84
N ASN A 186 9.88 4.35 33.32
CA ASN A 186 8.56 4.86 33.67
C ASN A 186 8.14 5.95 32.68
N ASN A 187 7.88 5.52 31.44
CA ASN A 187 7.64 6.41 30.30
C ASN A 187 6.15 6.50 29.93
N ILE A 188 5.83 7.49 29.09
CA ILE A 188 4.52 7.62 28.44
C ILE A 188 4.69 7.22 26.98
N ARG A 189 3.92 6.24 26.52
CA ARG A 189 3.84 5.84 25.12
C ARG A 189 2.46 6.15 24.58
N ILE A 190 2.39 7.00 23.56
CA ILE A 190 1.18 7.28 22.78
C ILE A 190 1.41 6.66 21.40
N TYR A 191 0.62 5.66 21.04
CA TYR A 191 0.91 4.89 19.85
C TYR A 191 -0.32 4.28 19.18
N THR A 192 -0.20 3.96 17.90
CA THR A 192 -1.16 3.08 17.21
C THR A 192 -0.73 1.62 17.32
N PRO A 193 -1.56 0.73 17.89
CA PRO A 193 -1.23 -0.70 18.01
C PRO A 193 -1.07 -1.38 16.65
N THR A 194 -0.08 -2.26 16.52
CA THR A 194 0.24 -2.93 15.25
C THR A 194 0.33 -4.44 15.35
N SER A 195 0.81 -4.96 16.49
CA SER A 195 1.03 -6.39 16.67
C SER A 195 -0.28 -7.14 16.82
N SER A 196 -0.32 -8.40 16.34
CA SER A 196 -1.44 -9.32 16.59
C SER A 196 -1.69 -9.60 18.07
N SER A 197 -0.67 -9.40 18.91
CA SER A 197 -0.75 -9.45 20.37
C SER A 197 -1.40 -8.22 21.00
N GLU A 198 -1.59 -7.15 20.24
CA GLU A 198 -2.19 -5.90 20.71
C GLU A 198 -3.59 -5.70 20.10
N VAL A 199 -3.76 -6.03 18.82
CA VAL A 199 -4.98 -5.80 18.04
C VAL A 199 -5.08 -6.82 16.90
N GLY A 200 -6.27 -7.06 16.34
CA GLY A 200 -6.43 -8.04 15.24
C GLY A 200 -6.07 -7.49 13.86
N ILE A 201 -6.16 -6.18 13.66
CA ILE A 201 -5.71 -5.44 12.47
C ILE A 201 -4.97 -4.19 12.96
N SER A 202 -3.78 -3.95 12.40
CA SER A 202 -2.97 -2.77 12.72
C SER A 202 -3.79 -1.48 12.62
N GLN A 203 -3.61 -0.60 13.60
CA GLN A 203 -4.23 0.73 13.65
C GLN A 203 -3.34 1.82 13.08
N ARG A 204 -2.07 1.50 12.81
CA ARG A 204 -1.11 2.42 12.19
C ARG A 204 -1.46 2.65 10.74
N HIS A 205 -1.14 3.83 10.23
CA HIS A 205 -1.08 4.05 8.80
C HIS A 205 -0.01 3.14 8.16
N ASN A 206 -0.06 2.99 6.84
CA ASN A 206 0.94 2.24 6.09
C ASN A 206 1.69 3.21 5.17
N GLY A 207 2.50 4.10 5.77
CA GLY A 207 3.42 4.98 5.03
C GLY A 207 2.75 6.10 4.22
N LYS A 208 1.42 6.16 4.27
CA LYS A 208 0.58 7.11 3.55
C LYS A 208 -0.57 7.55 4.43
N TRP A 209 -0.94 8.83 4.31
CA TRP A 209 -2.08 9.36 5.03
C TRP A 209 -3.35 8.55 4.71
N SER A 210 -4.05 8.10 5.74
CA SER A 210 -5.31 7.38 5.66
C SER A 210 -6.35 8.01 6.58
N ASP A 211 -7.52 8.31 6.02
CA ASP A 211 -8.66 8.79 6.80
C ASP A 211 -9.28 7.69 7.66
N GLU A 212 -8.97 6.42 7.43
CA GLU A 212 -9.45 5.28 8.22
C GLU A 212 -8.54 4.94 9.41
N SER A 213 -7.36 5.56 9.50
CA SER A 213 -6.42 5.40 10.62
C SER A 213 -6.61 6.50 11.66
N TYR A 214 -6.12 6.29 12.88
CA TYR A 214 -6.19 7.32 13.93
C TYR A 214 -5.48 8.59 13.44
N LYS A 215 -6.12 9.74 13.63
CA LYS A 215 -5.62 11.02 13.14
C LYS A 215 -6.08 12.17 14.02
N ILE A 216 -5.20 13.16 14.17
CA ILE A 216 -5.51 14.48 14.73
C ILE A 216 -5.58 15.45 13.55
N VAL A 217 -6.68 16.19 13.41
CA VAL A 217 -6.83 17.21 12.37
C VAL A 217 -7.27 18.51 13.02
N GLN A 218 -6.44 19.54 12.94
CA GLN A 218 -6.72 20.81 13.57
C GLN A 218 -6.68 21.95 12.56
N THR A 219 -7.75 22.74 12.56
CA THR A 219 -7.87 23.98 11.79
C THR A 219 -7.73 25.19 12.70
N SER A 220 -6.86 26.14 12.36
CA SER A 220 -6.60 27.33 13.17
C SER A 220 -6.42 28.62 12.36
N SER A 221 -6.74 29.76 12.98
CA SER A 221 -6.45 31.10 12.46
C SER A 221 -5.74 31.99 13.48
N THR A 222 -5.27 31.40 14.59
CA THR A 222 -4.69 32.07 15.74
C THR A 222 -3.32 31.48 16.08
N ASP A 223 -2.56 32.21 16.90
CA ASP A 223 -1.21 31.81 17.29
C ASP A 223 -1.20 30.60 18.23
N TYR A 224 -0.04 29.93 18.29
CA TYR A 224 0.31 28.87 19.25
C TYR A 224 -0.65 27.66 19.22
N GLN A 225 -1.01 27.20 18.03
CA GLN A 225 -1.93 26.07 17.84
C GLN A 225 -1.17 24.78 17.51
N TYR A 226 -1.17 23.84 18.45
CA TYR A 226 -0.39 22.60 18.36
C TYR A 226 -1.27 21.36 18.27
N GLY A 227 -0.87 20.36 17.48
CA GLY A 227 -1.49 19.03 17.54
C GLY A 227 -1.23 18.42 18.91
N ILE A 228 0.05 18.21 19.21
CA ILE A 228 0.56 17.78 20.52
C ILE A 228 1.56 18.83 21.03
N TYR A 229 1.32 19.32 22.24
CA TYR A 229 2.28 20.10 23.00
C TYR A 229 2.82 19.24 24.13
N ASN A 230 4.01 18.69 23.92
CA ASN A 230 4.67 17.88 24.93
C ASN A 230 5.51 18.77 25.85
N GLN A 231 5.23 18.70 27.15
CA GLN A 231 6.04 19.35 28.18
C GLN A 231 6.87 18.37 29.00
N GLU A 232 6.76 17.08 28.72
CA GLU A 232 7.35 16.01 29.51
C GLU A 232 8.53 15.32 28.83
N SER A 233 9.29 14.62 29.68
CA SER A 233 10.45 13.82 29.31
C SER A 233 10.05 12.37 29.10
N TYR A 234 10.86 11.58 28.40
CA TYR A 234 10.61 10.14 28.21
C TYR A 234 9.20 9.86 27.65
N VAL A 235 8.80 10.66 26.65
CA VAL A 235 7.56 10.46 25.90
C VAL A 235 7.90 9.81 24.55
N ILE A 236 7.13 8.80 24.18
CA ILE A 236 7.22 8.10 22.90
C ILE A 236 5.92 8.37 22.13
N ILE A 237 6.04 8.91 20.92
CA ILE A 237 4.93 9.18 20.00
C ILE A 237 5.17 8.37 18.72
N ASP A 238 4.35 7.34 18.52
CA ASP A 238 4.64 6.28 17.54
C ASP A 238 3.42 5.96 16.64
N GLY A 239 3.56 6.16 15.33
CA GLY A 239 2.55 5.72 14.37
C GLY A 239 1.30 6.60 14.25
N LEU A 240 1.37 7.88 14.63
CA LEU A 240 0.24 8.82 14.56
C LEU A 240 0.21 9.60 13.25
N GLN A 241 -0.96 10.12 12.90
CA GLN A 241 -1.13 11.09 11.81
C GLN A 241 -1.64 12.42 12.35
N ILE A 242 -0.95 13.52 12.05
CA ILE A 242 -1.34 14.86 12.51
C ILE A 242 -1.35 15.83 11.34
N LYS A 243 -2.52 16.42 11.06
CA LYS A 243 -2.70 17.44 10.03
C LYS A 243 -2.97 18.80 10.65
N LYS A 244 -2.24 19.81 10.17
CA LYS A 244 -2.41 21.22 10.53
C LYS A 244 -2.95 22.00 9.33
N ILE A 245 -4.12 22.59 9.50
CA ILE A 245 -4.75 23.46 8.50
C ILE A 245 -4.78 24.87 9.07
N ALA A 246 -4.25 25.87 8.37
CA ALA A 246 -4.29 27.24 8.87
C ALA A 246 -4.39 28.31 7.80
N THR A 247 -5.18 29.35 8.11
CA THR A 247 -5.39 30.53 7.25
C THR A 247 -4.77 31.81 7.83
N GLY A 248 -4.27 31.74 9.08
CA GLY A 248 -3.68 32.84 9.84
C GLY A 248 -3.06 32.33 11.14
N GLY A 249 -2.29 33.21 11.82
CA GLY A 249 -1.63 32.89 13.09
C GLY A 249 -0.15 32.50 12.94
N SER A 250 0.55 32.40 14.06
CA SER A 250 1.99 32.10 14.14
C SER A 250 2.26 30.93 15.08
N SER A 251 3.34 30.18 14.87
CA SER A 251 3.71 29.02 15.72
C SER A 251 2.64 27.92 15.70
N ILE A 252 2.27 27.46 14.52
CA ILE A 252 1.32 26.34 14.33
C ILE A 252 2.13 25.09 14.02
N LYS A 253 2.06 24.07 14.90
CA LYS A 253 2.92 22.89 14.79
C LYS A 253 2.17 21.58 14.94
N ALA A 254 2.58 20.53 14.25
CA ALA A 254 1.97 19.21 14.46
C ALA A 254 2.37 18.70 15.85
N ILE A 255 3.68 18.72 16.17
CA ILE A 255 4.21 18.45 17.50
C ILE A 255 5.21 19.53 17.91
N THR A 256 5.11 19.99 19.16
CA THR A 256 6.12 20.87 19.77
C THR A 256 6.62 20.31 21.10
N ASN A 257 7.94 20.34 21.28
CA ASN A 257 8.65 19.92 22.51
C ASN A 257 9.41 21.10 23.15
N SER A 258 8.95 22.33 22.90
CA SER A 258 9.73 23.56 23.09
C SER A 258 9.67 24.15 24.50
N VAL A 259 9.88 23.34 25.53
CA VAL A 259 10.01 23.80 26.93
C VAL A 259 11.40 23.56 27.52
N SER A 260 11.90 24.63 28.13
CA SER A 260 13.22 24.76 28.76
C SER A 260 13.15 24.40 30.24
N THR A 261 13.94 23.41 30.68
CA THR A 261 14.70 23.41 31.96
C THR A 261 15.43 22.09 32.27
N THR A 262 15.07 20.97 31.65
CA THR A 262 15.74 19.66 31.81
C THR A 262 15.92 18.94 30.47
N VAL A 263 17.13 18.40 30.22
CA VAL A 263 17.53 17.78 28.95
C VAL A 263 17.33 16.26 29.05
N TYR A 264 16.12 15.80 28.78
CA TYR A 264 15.81 14.39 28.64
C TYR A 264 15.24 14.10 27.24
N ASN A 265 15.22 12.82 26.89
CA ASN A 265 14.94 12.38 25.52
C ASN A 265 13.43 12.22 25.29
N VAL A 266 12.97 12.61 24.10
CA VAL A 266 11.65 12.31 23.54
C VAL A 266 11.86 11.48 22.27
N THR A 267 11.01 10.49 22.02
CA THR A 267 11.05 9.67 20.81
C THR A 267 9.81 9.94 19.97
N ILE A 268 10.01 10.30 18.70
CA ILE A 268 8.95 10.56 17.74
C ILE A 268 9.24 9.72 16.51
N GLU A 269 8.43 8.69 16.29
CA GLU A 269 8.73 7.68 15.28
C GLU A 269 7.53 7.24 14.45
N ASN A 270 7.79 6.90 13.19
CA ASN A 270 6.80 6.30 12.29
C ASN A 270 5.54 7.15 12.13
N ASN A 271 5.60 8.49 12.27
CA ASN A 271 4.42 9.36 12.18
C ASN A 271 4.28 10.01 10.80
N ILE A 272 3.07 10.48 10.48
CA ILE A 272 2.80 11.35 9.32
C ILE A 272 2.38 12.74 9.80
N PHE A 273 3.12 13.77 9.37
CA PHE A 273 2.77 15.17 9.61
C PHE A 273 2.45 15.88 8.30
N ALA A 274 1.25 16.45 8.22
CA ALA A 274 0.74 17.13 7.04
C ALA A 274 0.39 18.60 7.34
N GLY A 275 0.82 19.51 6.47
CA GLY A 275 0.51 20.93 6.51
C GLY A 275 -0.38 21.37 5.35
N GLU A 276 -1.34 22.24 5.63
CA GLU A 276 -2.17 22.95 4.65
C GLU A 276 -2.31 24.42 5.09
N PHE A 277 -1.45 25.29 4.56
CA PHE A 277 -1.38 26.69 4.98
C PHE A 277 -1.77 27.65 3.86
N SER A 278 -2.44 28.73 4.23
CA SER A 278 -2.82 29.82 3.34
C SER A 278 -2.95 31.13 4.13
N GLY A 279 -3.25 32.23 3.44
CA GLY A 279 -3.46 33.52 4.08
C GLY A 279 -2.20 34.01 4.78
N SER A 280 -2.33 34.43 6.04
CA SER A 280 -1.26 35.08 6.81
C SER A 280 -0.61 34.17 7.87
N ALA A 281 -0.71 32.85 7.72
CA ALA A 281 -0.07 31.91 8.64
C ALA A 281 1.46 31.99 8.51
N THR A 282 2.19 31.92 9.64
CA THR A 282 3.67 32.05 9.70
C THR A 282 4.29 31.11 10.75
N ASN A 283 5.62 30.98 10.74
CA ASN A 283 6.43 30.33 11.80
C ASN A 283 5.92 28.94 12.20
N SER A 284 5.62 28.09 11.22
CA SER A 284 4.91 26.83 11.44
C SER A 284 5.75 25.63 11.02
N ALA A 285 5.57 24.51 11.71
CA ALA A 285 6.39 23.32 11.43
C ALA A 285 5.67 21.99 11.65
N GLY A 286 6.14 20.94 10.99
CA GLY A 286 5.68 19.58 11.28
C GLY A 286 6.07 19.20 12.69
N LEU A 287 7.37 19.22 12.96
CA LEU A 287 7.92 18.85 14.24
C LEU A 287 8.91 19.90 14.76
N ASP A 288 8.77 20.26 16.04
CA ASP A 288 9.74 21.08 16.76
C ASP A 288 10.37 20.31 17.93
N CYS A 289 11.67 20.03 17.78
CA CYS A 289 12.56 19.38 18.74
C CYS A 289 13.68 20.32 19.22
N SER A 290 13.44 21.63 19.14
CA SER A 290 14.46 22.63 19.35
C SER A 290 15.03 22.76 20.77
N SER A 291 14.27 22.43 21.80
CA SER A 291 14.62 22.77 23.19
C SER A 291 15.07 21.59 24.06
N ARG A 292 15.03 20.36 23.54
CA ARG A 292 15.34 19.11 24.26
C ARG A 292 16.05 18.11 23.35
N ASN A 293 16.51 17.00 23.92
CA ASN A 293 17.00 15.90 23.11
C ASN A 293 15.82 15.16 22.49
N CYS A 294 15.91 14.86 21.20
CA CYS A 294 14.89 14.09 20.49
C CYS A 294 15.53 12.99 19.66
N TYR A 295 14.86 11.84 19.59
CA TYR A 295 15.03 10.84 18.54
C TYR A 295 13.85 10.97 17.58
N VAL A 296 14.13 11.27 16.32
CA VAL A 296 13.14 11.55 15.28
C VAL A 296 13.41 10.62 14.11
N PHE A 297 12.62 9.57 13.92
CA PHE A 297 12.93 8.60 12.86
C PHE A 297 11.73 7.98 12.17
N ASN A 298 11.91 7.55 10.92
CA ASN A 298 10.85 6.97 10.08
C ASN A 298 9.59 7.86 9.94
N ASN A 299 9.71 9.18 10.15
CA ASN A 299 8.57 10.08 10.00
C ASN A 299 8.47 10.59 8.56
N ILE A 300 7.24 10.81 8.11
CA ILE A 300 6.92 11.42 6.83
C ILE A 300 6.33 12.80 7.07
N VAL A 301 6.94 13.85 6.51
CA VAL A 301 6.57 15.25 6.79
C VAL A 301 6.41 16.03 5.50
N TYR A 302 5.24 16.64 5.30
CA TYR A 302 4.98 17.42 4.09
C TYR A 302 3.99 18.57 4.25
N GLY A 303 4.07 19.54 3.34
CA GLY A 303 3.10 20.63 3.20
C GLY A 303 3.26 21.78 4.20
N PHE A 304 4.37 21.85 4.94
CA PHE A 304 4.67 22.99 5.81
C PHE A 304 5.33 24.11 5.00
N GLU A 305 4.50 24.81 4.23
CA GLU A 305 4.87 25.99 3.44
C GLU A 305 3.67 26.93 3.27
N ASN A 306 3.93 28.24 3.13
CA ASN A 306 2.91 29.23 2.74
C ASN A 306 3.54 30.21 1.75
N GLY A 307 3.53 29.83 0.47
CA GLY A 307 4.25 30.57 -0.57
C GLY A 307 5.75 30.62 -0.28
N SER A 308 6.36 31.81 -0.36
CA SER A 308 7.80 32.02 -0.15
C SER A 308 8.19 32.43 1.27
N ASP A 309 7.31 32.22 2.27
CA ASP A 309 7.60 32.56 3.66
C ASP A 309 8.66 31.63 4.27
N GLY A 310 9.84 32.19 4.54
CA GLY A 310 10.97 31.48 5.12
C GLY A 310 10.94 31.24 6.63
N SER A 311 9.76 31.24 7.22
CA SER A 311 9.53 30.86 8.62
C SER A 311 8.95 29.45 8.79
N PHE A 312 8.70 28.72 7.70
CA PHE A 312 8.17 27.36 7.75
C PHE A 312 9.25 26.28 7.70
N ALA A 313 9.03 25.15 8.36
CA ALA A 313 9.93 23.99 8.29
C ALA A 313 9.18 22.65 8.42
N GLY A 314 9.68 21.60 7.79
CA GLY A 314 9.21 20.24 8.06
C GLY A 314 9.62 19.81 9.48
N ILE A 315 10.94 19.69 9.71
CA ILE A 315 11.52 19.27 10.98
C ILE A 315 12.49 20.32 11.50
N VAL A 316 12.34 20.70 12.77
CA VAL A 316 13.23 21.61 13.49
C VAL A 316 13.98 20.85 14.58
N VAL A 317 15.32 20.85 14.54
CA VAL A 317 16.14 19.97 15.40
C VAL A 317 16.83 20.62 16.60
N SER A 318 17.21 21.91 16.58
CA SER A 318 17.95 22.50 17.72
C SER A 318 17.84 24.03 17.81
N GLN A 319 17.67 24.56 19.04
CA GLN A 319 17.71 25.97 19.45
C GLN A 319 18.70 26.24 20.60
N SER A 320 19.52 25.26 21.03
CA SER A 320 20.49 25.51 22.11
C SER A 320 21.79 24.72 21.97
N ASN A 321 22.82 25.14 22.72
CA ASN A 321 24.08 24.40 22.81
C ASN A 321 23.99 23.12 23.66
N SER A 322 22.95 23.01 24.50
CA SER A 322 22.76 21.96 25.49
C SER A 322 21.90 20.79 25.02
N ASN A 323 21.24 20.88 23.86
CA ASN A 323 20.45 19.80 23.30
C ASN A 323 21.05 19.21 22.02
N THR A 324 20.71 17.96 21.75
CA THR A 324 21.05 17.22 20.54
C THR A 324 19.82 16.46 20.07
N ALA A 325 19.37 16.72 18.85
CA ALA A 325 18.37 15.91 18.18
C ALA A 325 19.04 14.99 17.15
N TYR A 326 18.57 13.76 17.12
CA TYR A 326 18.97 12.71 16.18
C TYR A 326 17.80 12.52 15.22
N ALA A 327 17.98 12.85 13.95
CA ALA A 327 16.93 12.64 12.95
C ALA A 327 17.41 11.60 11.95
N TYR A 328 16.82 10.39 11.98
CA TYR A 328 17.24 9.25 11.18
C TYR A 328 16.13 8.77 10.24
N ASN A 329 16.44 8.45 8.98
CA ASN A 329 15.46 7.81 8.09
C ASN A 329 14.10 8.55 8.02
N ASN A 330 14.08 9.88 7.97
CA ASN A 330 12.83 10.62 7.73
C ASN A 330 12.67 10.94 6.24
N THR A 331 11.43 11.05 5.77
CA THR A 331 11.10 11.57 4.43
C THR A 331 10.41 12.91 4.57
N VAL A 332 11.06 13.98 4.10
CA VAL A 332 10.60 15.36 4.24
C VAL A 332 10.41 16.01 2.87
N TYR A 333 9.15 16.30 2.50
CA TYR A 333 8.80 16.67 1.13
C TYR A 333 7.90 17.91 1.05
N GLY A 334 8.20 18.84 0.14
CA GLY A 334 7.27 19.94 -0.17
C GLY A 334 7.01 20.87 1.01
N ASN A 335 8.07 21.31 1.69
CA ASN A 335 8.04 22.31 2.75
C ASN A 335 8.90 23.51 2.34
N TYR A 336 8.84 24.62 3.09
CA TYR A 336 9.78 25.71 2.82
C TYR A 336 11.22 25.27 3.16
N TYR A 337 11.50 25.04 4.44
CA TYR A 337 12.69 24.29 4.85
C TYR A 337 12.31 22.84 5.08
N GLY A 338 13.08 21.90 4.53
CA GLY A 338 12.88 20.50 4.85
C GLY A 338 13.28 20.21 6.30
N ILE A 339 14.58 20.11 6.54
CA ILE A 339 15.15 20.00 7.90
C ILE A 339 15.93 21.27 8.23
N PHE A 340 15.59 21.88 9.36
CA PHE A 340 16.13 23.16 9.79
C PHE A 340 16.71 23.11 11.21
N SER A 341 17.83 23.83 11.40
CA SER A 341 18.41 24.09 12.72
C SER A 341 18.57 25.59 12.94
N TYR A 342 18.26 26.09 14.14
CA TYR A 342 18.50 27.50 14.48
C TYR A 342 20.00 27.77 14.76
N TYR A 343 20.80 26.72 14.96
CA TYR A 343 22.22 26.81 15.26
C TYR A 343 23.05 25.98 14.28
N SER A 344 24.18 26.53 13.88
CA SER A 344 25.17 25.84 13.05
C SER A 344 25.83 24.69 13.81
N ASN A 345 26.19 23.63 13.08
CA ASN A 345 26.81 22.40 13.58
C ASN A 345 25.99 21.71 14.68
N LYS A 346 24.67 21.66 14.53
CA LYS A 346 23.74 20.99 15.45
C LYS A 346 22.79 20.05 14.73
N GLY A 347 22.30 19.04 15.45
CA GLY A 347 21.51 17.95 14.91
C GLY A 347 22.38 16.91 14.20
N ILE A 348 22.20 15.64 14.55
CA ILE A 348 22.90 14.51 13.92
C ILE A 348 21.90 13.84 12.98
N LEU A 349 22.13 13.98 11.67
CA LEU A 349 21.19 13.53 10.64
C LEU A 349 21.77 12.32 9.92
N LYS A 350 21.02 11.22 9.82
CA LYS A 350 21.44 10.04 9.07
C LYS A 350 20.33 9.52 8.18
N ASN A 351 20.65 9.10 6.96
CA ASN A 351 19.71 8.45 6.05
C ASN A 351 18.39 9.22 5.81
N ASN A 352 18.36 10.55 5.92
CA ASN A 352 17.12 11.29 5.65
C ASN A 352 16.98 11.59 4.16
N ILE A 353 15.74 11.56 3.65
CA ILE A 353 15.37 12.21 2.40
C ILE A 353 14.77 13.57 2.75
N SER A 354 15.32 14.63 2.16
CA SER A 354 14.68 15.93 2.14
C SER A 354 14.70 16.44 0.71
N VAL A 355 13.55 16.48 0.03
CA VAL A 355 13.47 16.84 -1.41
C VAL A 355 12.21 17.63 -1.73
N GLY A 356 12.26 18.42 -2.80
CA GLY A 356 11.10 19.22 -3.22
C GLY A 356 10.75 20.33 -2.25
N ASN A 357 11.68 20.72 -1.36
CA ASN A 357 11.53 21.86 -0.46
C ASN A 357 12.13 23.12 -1.12
N SER A 358 11.88 24.30 -0.56
CA SER A 358 12.60 25.52 -1.01
C SER A 358 14.09 25.46 -0.67
N VAL A 359 14.43 24.88 0.49
CA VAL A 359 15.78 24.45 0.85
C VAL A 359 15.67 23.11 1.60
N ASP A 360 16.39 22.09 1.15
CA ASP A 360 16.22 20.74 1.71
C ASP A 360 16.80 20.63 3.12
N TYR A 361 18.01 21.15 3.34
CA TYR A 361 18.67 21.21 4.64
C TYR A 361 19.14 22.65 4.89
N ALA A 362 18.46 23.34 5.79
CA ALA A 362 18.74 24.74 6.08
C ALA A 362 19.71 24.88 7.25
N THR A 363 20.81 25.62 7.00
CA THR A 363 22.00 25.82 7.86
C THR A 363 23.05 24.69 7.80
N THR A 364 23.92 24.59 8.81
CA THR A 364 24.94 23.54 8.90
C THR A 364 24.62 22.61 10.07
N PHE A 365 24.85 21.32 9.88
CA PHE A 365 24.52 20.27 10.85
C PHE A 365 25.78 19.64 11.44
N ASP A 366 25.63 18.81 12.46
CA ASP A 366 26.76 18.14 13.09
C ASP A 366 27.54 17.29 12.05
N PRO A 367 28.89 17.38 12.00
CA PRO A 367 29.71 16.65 11.04
C PRO A 367 29.60 15.11 11.12
N SER A 368 29.07 14.56 12.21
CA SER A 368 28.80 13.11 12.36
C SER A 368 27.56 12.65 11.59
N SER A 369 26.84 13.56 10.93
CA SER A 369 25.79 13.24 9.98
C SER A 369 26.34 12.40 8.81
N THR A 370 25.51 11.53 8.21
CA THR A 370 25.94 10.72 7.06
C THR A 370 24.78 10.24 6.20
N ASN A 371 25.04 9.95 4.92
CA ASN A 371 24.08 9.28 4.01
C ASN A 371 22.73 10.00 3.88
N ASN A 372 22.70 11.32 4.07
CA ASN A 372 21.50 12.13 3.82
C ASN A 372 21.37 12.43 2.33
N LEU A 373 20.14 12.57 1.84
CA LEU A 373 19.84 12.86 0.43
C LEU A 373 19.08 14.18 0.31
N SER A 374 19.52 15.02 -0.62
CA SER A 374 18.88 16.26 -1.04
C SER A 374 18.70 16.34 -2.56
N SER A 375 17.65 17.06 -2.98
CA SER A 375 17.44 17.47 -4.36
C SER A 375 18.25 18.70 -4.75
N ASP A 376 18.74 19.46 -3.75
CA ASP A 376 19.70 20.55 -3.91
C ASP A 376 21.12 20.16 -3.38
N ALA A 377 21.99 21.14 -3.16
CA ALA A 377 23.36 20.93 -2.69
C ALA A 377 23.52 20.85 -1.15
N THR A 378 22.43 20.73 -0.39
CA THR A 378 22.46 21.00 1.07
C THR A 378 22.58 19.76 1.97
N ALA A 379 22.44 18.53 1.46
CA ALA A 379 22.56 17.32 2.28
C ALA A 379 23.87 17.30 3.11
N PRO A 380 23.79 17.17 4.45
CA PRO A 380 24.97 17.29 5.31
C PRO A 380 25.67 15.96 5.56
N GLY A 381 26.93 16.06 5.98
CA GLY A 381 27.70 14.94 6.51
C GLY A 381 28.52 14.16 5.48
N THR A 382 29.03 13.00 5.89
CA THR A 382 29.76 12.08 4.99
C THR A 382 28.79 11.31 4.09
N ASN A 383 29.25 10.85 2.92
CA ASN A 383 28.42 10.08 1.96
C ASN A 383 27.09 10.76 1.60
N ALA A 384 27.02 12.10 1.70
CA ALA A 384 25.83 12.86 1.33
C ALA A 384 25.54 12.71 -0.16
N LYS A 385 24.25 12.55 -0.47
CA LYS A 385 23.73 12.45 -1.83
C LYS A 385 23.02 13.75 -2.20
N THR A 386 23.79 14.69 -2.74
CA THR A 386 23.28 16.01 -3.17
C THR A 386 22.83 16.01 -4.63
N ASN A 387 21.95 16.94 -5.00
CA ASN A 387 21.44 17.13 -6.36
C ASN A 387 20.84 15.86 -6.95
N GLN A 388 20.12 15.09 -6.13
CA GLN A 388 19.48 13.85 -6.54
C GLN A 388 18.02 14.05 -6.93
N THR A 389 17.47 13.09 -7.68
CA THR A 389 16.03 12.96 -7.88
C THR A 389 15.58 11.66 -7.23
N VAL A 390 14.58 11.75 -6.35
CA VAL A 390 13.95 10.59 -5.73
C VAL A 390 12.69 10.25 -6.50
N SER A 391 12.52 8.97 -6.83
CA SER A 391 11.29 8.45 -7.41
C SER A 391 10.43 7.82 -6.31
N PHE A 392 9.35 8.51 -5.95
CA PHE A 392 8.33 7.95 -5.04
C PHE A 392 7.22 7.24 -5.82
N ALA A 393 6.39 6.47 -5.13
CA ALA A 393 5.24 5.78 -5.68
C ALA A 393 4.23 6.75 -6.32
N ASP A 394 3.85 7.83 -5.61
CA ASP A 394 2.98 8.90 -6.13
C ASP A 394 3.08 10.18 -5.28
N THR A 395 3.88 11.15 -5.73
CA THR A 395 4.05 12.44 -5.03
C THR A 395 2.79 13.32 -5.05
N THR A 396 1.90 13.15 -6.03
CA THR A 396 0.67 13.95 -6.17
C THR A 396 -0.34 13.49 -5.14
N GLY A 397 -0.55 12.18 -5.03
CA GLY A 397 -1.38 11.53 -4.01
C GLY A 397 -0.72 11.40 -2.63
N LYS A 398 0.43 12.06 -2.41
CA LYS A 398 1.20 12.06 -1.14
C LYS A 398 1.58 10.66 -0.65
N ASP A 399 1.86 9.77 -1.59
CA ASP A 399 2.37 8.43 -1.38
C ASP A 399 3.89 8.44 -1.58
N PHE A 400 4.61 8.55 -0.46
CA PHE A 400 6.06 8.70 -0.42
C PHE A 400 6.81 7.38 -0.17
N HIS A 401 6.17 6.24 -0.42
CA HIS A 401 6.92 4.98 -0.52
C HIS A 401 7.93 5.10 -1.67
N LEU A 402 9.11 4.51 -1.51
CA LEU A 402 10.12 4.50 -2.54
C LEU A 402 9.64 3.64 -3.72
N SER A 403 9.78 4.19 -4.92
CA SER A 403 9.53 3.43 -6.14
C SER A 403 10.54 2.28 -6.23
N SER A 404 10.11 1.12 -6.71
CA SER A 404 11.03 0.00 -6.97
C SER A 404 12.13 0.33 -7.99
N ASN A 405 11.93 1.38 -8.80
CA ASN A 405 12.88 1.89 -9.78
C ASN A 405 13.76 3.05 -9.27
N ASP A 406 13.60 3.49 -8.01
CA ASP A 406 14.47 4.51 -7.47
C ASP A 406 15.92 4.02 -7.40
N THR A 407 16.87 4.87 -7.81
CA THR A 407 18.30 4.55 -7.85
C THR A 407 19.13 5.45 -6.95
N ALA A 408 18.52 6.46 -6.34
CA ALA A 408 19.22 7.47 -5.56
C ALA A 408 19.19 7.14 -4.07
N ALA A 409 18.00 6.80 -3.53
CA ALA A 409 17.75 6.46 -2.15
C ALA A 409 17.84 4.95 -1.89
N LYS A 410 17.48 4.11 -2.86
CA LYS A 410 17.54 2.65 -2.67
C LYS A 410 18.95 2.15 -2.44
N ASN A 411 19.11 1.30 -1.43
CA ASN A 411 20.33 0.64 -1.00
C ASN A 411 21.51 1.59 -0.73
N ALA A 412 21.23 2.84 -0.36
CA ALA A 412 22.21 3.92 -0.25
C ALA A 412 22.46 4.44 1.17
N GLY A 413 21.65 4.01 2.13
CA GLY A 413 21.71 4.36 3.53
C GLY A 413 22.80 3.60 4.28
N ALA A 414 23.21 4.17 5.41
CA ALA A 414 24.02 3.49 6.41
C ALA A 414 23.13 2.50 7.20
N ASP A 415 23.70 1.37 7.60
CA ASP A 415 23.05 0.44 8.53
C ASP A 415 23.04 1.03 9.95
N LEU A 416 21.85 1.26 10.51
CA LEU A 416 21.67 1.80 11.86
C LEU A 416 21.18 0.76 12.87
N SER A 417 21.19 -0.53 12.52
CA SER A 417 20.77 -1.64 13.40
C SER A 417 21.58 -1.79 14.68
N ALA A 418 22.79 -1.20 14.70
CA ALA A 418 23.67 -1.15 15.86
C ALA A 418 24.19 0.28 16.12
N ASP A 419 23.45 1.32 15.71
CA ASP A 419 23.86 2.70 15.99
C ASP A 419 23.91 2.95 17.51
N ALA A 420 24.99 3.60 17.95
CA ALA A 420 25.27 3.79 19.37
C ALA A 420 24.32 4.80 20.06
N ASN A 421 23.65 5.66 19.32
CA ASN A 421 22.70 6.63 19.88
C ASN A 421 21.28 6.09 19.83
N PHE A 422 20.88 5.47 18.71
CA PHE A 422 19.56 4.88 18.55
C PHE A 422 19.55 3.78 17.49
N ALA A 423 19.47 2.52 17.94
CA ALA A 423 19.41 1.35 17.07
C ALA A 423 17.96 0.96 16.73
N PHE A 424 17.69 0.67 15.45
CA PHE A 424 16.39 0.18 14.98
C PHE A 424 16.58 -0.69 13.72
N SER A 425 15.55 -1.39 13.28
CA SER A 425 15.67 -2.28 12.10
C SER A 425 14.39 -2.39 11.28
N ILE A 426 13.40 -1.55 11.57
CA ILE A 426 12.13 -1.52 10.85
C ILE A 426 11.89 -0.13 10.26
N ASP A 427 11.15 -0.05 9.18
CA ASP A 427 10.74 1.19 8.56
C ASP A 427 9.39 1.69 9.09
N THR A 428 8.83 2.73 8.45
CA THR A 428 7.56 3.37 8.87
C THR A 428 6.34 2.43 8.79
N ASP A 429 6.42 1.40 7.96
CA ASP A 429 5.37 0.39 7.74
C ASP A 429 5.60 -0.89 8.55
N GLY A 430 6.69 -0.96 9.31
CA GLY A 430 7.05 -2.14 10.07
C GLY A 430 7.72 -3.23 9.24
N GLN A 431 8.19 -2.91 8.03
CA GLN A 431 8.99 -3.80 7.20
C GLN A 431 10.44 -3.81 7.69
N THR A 432 11.10 -4.95 7.56
CA THR A 432 12.49 -5.09 8.02
C THR A 432 13.44 -4.39 7.05
N ARG A 433 14.32 -3.54 7.58
CA ARG A 433 15.44 -2.97 6.82
C ARG A 433 16.50 -4.03 6.64
N SER A 434 16.65 -4.48 5.40
CA SER A 434 17.52 -5.61 5.06
C SER A 434 18.94 -5.09 4.90
N GLY A 435 19.73 -5.09 5.98
CA GLY A 435 21.16 -4.80 5.90
C GLY A 435 21.92 -5.76 4.94
N PRO A 436 23.21 -5.52 4.67
CA PRO A 436 24.03 -6.35 3.77
C PRO A 436 23.95 -7.84 4.14
N PRO A 437 23.90 -8.78 3.15
CA PRO A 437 24.55 -8.70 1.85
C PRO A 437 23.67 -8.20 0.68
N ALA A 438 22.46 -7.70 0.93
CA ALA A 438 21.47 -7.38 -0.10
C ALA A 438 21.50 -5.95 -0.68
N GLY A 439 22.31 -5.04 -0.13
CA GLY A 439 22.29 -3.61 -0.43
C GLY A 439 22.47 -2.84 0.88
N GLY A 440 22.81 -1.56 0.86
CA GLY A 440 22.68 -0.73 2.07
C GLY A 440 21.20 -0.64 2.50
N TRP A 441 20.91 0.01 3.63
CA TRP A 441 19.52 0.40 3.90
C TRP A 441 19.01 1.37 2.83
N ASP A 442 17.70 1.54 2.71
CA ASP A 442 17.18 2.67 1.96
C ASP A 442 17.31 3.97 2.77
N ILE A 443 17.60 5.09 2.07
CA ILE A 443 17.52 6.43 2.66
C ILE A 443 16.03 6.81 2.73
N GLY A 444 15.58 7.40 3.83
CA GLY A 444 14.20 7.84 4.04
C GLY A 444 13.38 6.92 4.94
N ALA A 445 12.11 7.26 5.13
CA ALA A 445 11.20 6.60 6.07
C ALA A 445 10.73 5.21 5.65
N ASP A 446 10.79 4.92 4.36
CA ASP A 446 10.33 3.68 3.74
C ASP A 446 11.53 2.81 3.36
N GLU A 447 11.38 1.50 3.44
CA GLU A 447 12.24 0.53 2.78
C GLU A 447 11.51 0.06 1.52
N GLY A 448 11.98 0.46 0.34
CA GLY A 448 11.29 0.19 -0.91
C GLY A 448 11.25 -1.30 -1.24
N ALA A 449 10.09 -1.79 -1.67
CA ALA A 449 9.91 -3.19 -2.00
C ALA A 449 10.96 -3.73 -2.96
N THR A 450 11.46 -4.94 -2.65
CA THR A 450 12.45 -5.65 -3.46
C THR A 450 11.72 -6.46 -4.53
N PRO A 451 11.88 -6.13 -5.82
CA PRO A 451 11.22 -6.87 -6.88
C PRO A 451 11.91 -8.20 -7.12
N VAL A 452 11.12 -9.27 -7.16
CA VAL A 452 11.54 -10.59 -7.63
C VAL A 452 10.79 -10.95 -8.91
N TYR A 453 11.44 -11.75 -9.76
CA TYR A 453 10.92 -12.10 -11.08
C TYR A 453 11.02 -13.60 -11.29
N TYR A 454 9.90 -14.23 -11.67
CA TYR A 454 9.89 -15.65 -12.07
C TYR A 454 9.06 -15.84 -13.33
N SER A 455 9.72 -16.25 -14.41
CA SER A 455 9.06 -16.39 -15.70
C SER A 455 8.20 -17.64 -15.80
N VAL A 456 7.12 -17.50 -16.56
CA VAL A 456 6.22 -18.57 -16.97
C VAL A 456 6.34 -18.75 -18.48
N GLY A 457 6.51 -19.99 -18.92
CA GLY A 457 6.30 -20.41 -20.31
C GLY A 457 5.63 -21.77 -20.33
N GLN A 458 5.17 -22.27 -21.47
CA GLN A 458 4.50 -23.58 -21.55
C GLN A 458 5.49 -24.75 -21.46
N ASN A 459 6.79 -24.47 -21.42
CA ASN A 459 7.84 -25.43 -21.09
C ASN A 459 9.01 -24.74 -20.38
N THR A 460 10.03 -25.51 -20.00
CA THR A 460 11.26 -25.01 -19.37
C THR A 460 12.48 -25.37 -20.20
N ASN A 461 12.36 -25.30 -21.53
CA ASN A 461 13.47 -25.58 -22.44
C ASN A 461 14.57 -24.52 -22.29
N ASP A 462 15.75 -24.87 -22.77
CA ASP A 462 16.91 -24.00 -22.71
C ASP A 462 16.90 -22.97 -23.84
N HIS A 463 16.99 -21.70 -23.48
CA HIS A 463 17.01 -20.53 -24.34
C HIS A 463 18.41 -20.03 -24.64
N LYS A 464 19.46 -20.64 -24.05
CA LYS A 464 20.82 -20.15 -24.27
C LYS A 464 21.25 -20.33 -25.74
N SER A 465 21.86 -19.28 -26.29
CA SER A 465 22.50 -19.33 -27.59
C SER A 465 23.93 -19.83 -27.43
N GLY A 466 24.32 -20.84 -28.21
CA GLY A 466 25.71 -21.32 -28.28
C GLY A 466 26.20 -22.00 -27.01
N SER A 467 27.41 -21.65 -26.57
CA SER A 467 28.03 -22.18 -25.35
C SER A 467 28.67 -21.03 -24.56
N PRO A 468 27.83 -20.12 -24.04
CA PRO A 468 28.32 -18.88 -23.47
C PRO A 468 28.94 -19.11 -22.09
N THR A 469 29.86 -18.23 -21.75
CA THR A 469 30.30 -18.00 -20.38
C THR A 469 29.61 -16.76 -19.81
N LEU A 470 29.56 -16.65 -18.48
CA LEU A 470 28.92 -15.57 -17.75
C LEU A 470 29.91 -14.96 -16.75
N THR A 471 30.07 -13.65 -16.81
CA THR A 471 30.72 -12.86 -15.76
C THR A 471 29.65 -12.02 -15.06
N ILE A 472 29.55 -12.12 -13.74
CA ILE A 472 28.67 -11.28 -12.92
C ILE A 472 29.53 -10.27 -12.18
N ALA A 473 29.20 -8.99 -12.31
CA ALA A 473 29.81 -7.90 -11.57
C ALA A 473 28.72 -6.99 -11.00
N SER A 474 28.56 -6.96 -9.68
CA SER A 474 27.55 -6.17 -8.95
C SER A 474 26.15 -6.35 -9.55
N GLY A 475 25.77 -7.60 -9.79
CA GLY A 475 24.47 -7.98 -10.36
C GLY A 475 24.31 -7.73 -11.86
N THR A 476 25.31 -7.19 -12.56
CA THR A 476 25.31 -7.17 -14.03
C THR A 476 25.95 -8.45 -14.55
N GLY A 477 25.16 -9.29 -15.22
CA GLY A 477 25.64 -10.48 -15.92
C GLY A 477 26.00 -10.17 -17.37
N THR A 478 27.26 -10.37 -17.75
CA THR A 478 27.78 -10.25 -19.11
C THR A 478 28.05 -11.64 -19.68
N PHE A 479 27.31 -12.00 -20.73
CA PHE A 479 27.49 -13.25 -21.48
C PHE A 479 28.55 -13.07 -22.58
N SER A 480 29.39 -14.09 -22.80
CA SER A 480 30.41 -14.05 -23.86
C SER A 480 29.85 -14.11 -25.28
N GLU A 481 28.56 -14.44 -25.43
CA GLU A 481 27.83 -14.48 -26.70
C GLU A 481 26.44 -13.88 -26.51
N ALA A 482 25.89 -13.28 -27.57
CA ALA A 482 24.55 -12.69 -27.54
C ALA A 482 23.48 -13.77 -27.34
N GLN A 483 22.60 -13.57 -26.36
CA GLN A 483 21.46 -14.44 -26.07
C GLN A 483 20.22 -13.89 -26.80
N THR A 484 19.75 -14.61 -27.82
CA THR A 484 18.85 -14.07 -28.86
C THR A 484 17.50 -14.79 -28.95
N ALA A 485 17.22 -15.76 -28.07
CA ALA A 485 15.92 -16.41 -28.00
C ALA A 485 14.80 -15.36 -27.89
N THR A 486 13.74 -15.51 -28.68
CA THR A 486 12.66 -14.52 -28.81
C THR A 486 11.78 -14.44 -27.56
N ASN A 487 11.70 -15.55 -26.83
CA ASN A 487 11.00 -15.72 -25.56
C ASN A 487 11.93 -15.53 -24.34
N LEU A 488 13.18 -15.09 -24.53
CA LEU A 488 14.08 -14.81 -23.41
C LEU A 488 13.85 -13.41 -22.84
N GLY A 489 13.81 -13.31 -21.52
CA GLY A 489 13.69 -12.02 -20.83
C GLY A 489 13.67 -12.11 -19.30
N VAL A 490 13.16 -11.05 -18.68
CA VAL A 490 12.97 -10.95 -17.23
C VAL A 490 12.20 -12.15 -16.67
N GLY A 491 12.61 -12.58 -15.48
CA GLY A 491 12.13 -13.77 -14.79
C GLY A 491 12.85 -15.06 -15.17
N ASP A 492 13.59 -15.11 -16.29
CA ASP A 492 14.28 -16.33 -16.69
C ASP A 492 15.41 -16.72 -15.74
N LYS A 493 15.51 -18.03 -15.51
CA LYS A 493 16.49 -18.66 -14.64
C LYS A 493 17.77 -18.95 -15.39
N VAL A 494 18.86 -18.32 -14.98
CA VAL A 494 20.22 -18.60 -15.44
C VAL A 494 20.87 -19.58 -14.48
N THR A 495 21.16 -20.79 -14.95
CA THR A 495 21.95 -21.77 -14.19
C THR A 495 23.38 -21.75 -14.70
N TYR A 496 24.35 -21.57 -13.81
CA TYR A 496 25.77 -21.46 -14.13
C TYR A 496 26.63 -22.17 -13.07
N ASN A 497 27.89 -22.44 -13.41
CA ASN A 497 28.82 -23.17 -12.53
C ASN A 497 28.21 -24.44 -11.94
N THR A 498 27.61 -25.27 -12.80
CA THR A 498 26.92 -26.53 -12.47
C THR A 498 25.53 -26.34 -11.86
N SER A 499 25.40 -25.60 -10.76
CA SER A 499 24.14 -25.52 -10.00
C SER A 499 23.82 -24.16 -9.40
N SER A 500 24.66 -23.14 -9.62
CA SER A 500 24.36 -21.78 -9.15
C SER A 500 23.23 -21.20 -9.98
N VAL A 501 22.35 -20.43 -9.35
CA VAL A 501 21.16 -19.88 -9.99
C VAL A 501 21.06 -18.38 -9.76
N ALA A 502 20.76 -17.67 -10.83
CA ALA A 502 20.30 -16.28 -10.79
C ALA A 502 19.08 -16.10 -11.71
N TYR A 503 18.37 -14.99 -11.56
CA TYR A 503 17.18 -14.67 -12.34
C TYR A 503 17.35 -13.33 -13.03
N ILE A 504 16.91 -13.22 -14.28
CA ILE A 504 16.97 -11.98 -15.04
C ILE A 504 15.97 -10.97 -14.45
N SER A 505 16.43 -9.81 -14.00
CA SER A 505 15.57 -8.72 -13.50
C SER A 505 15.44 -7.56 -14.47
N GLN A 506 16.39 -7.39 -15.40
CA GLN A 506 16.33 -6.36 -16.42
C GLN A 506 17.21 -6.71 -17.63
N LYS A 507 16.78 -6.32 -18.82
CA LYS A 507 17.62 -6.30 -20.03
C LYS A 507 18.43 -5.02 -20.11
N ILE A 508 19.69 -5.14 -20.50
CA ILE A 508 20.56 -4.02 -20.89
C ILE A 508 20.88 -4.13 -22.39
N SER A 509 21.32 -5.31 -22.82
CA SER A 509 21.57 -5.69 -24.21
C SER A 509 21.38 -7.19 -24.38
N THR A 510 21.58 -7.75 -25.58
CA THR A 510 21.53 -9.21 -25.75
C THR A 510 22.71 -9.93 -25.12
N THR A 511 23.78 -9.22 -24.76
CA THR A 511 24.95 -9.75 -24.03
C THR A 511 24.97 -9.37 -22.56
N GLU A 512 24.14 -8.42 -22.12
CA GLU A 512 24.17 -7.89 -20.75
C GLU A 512 22.78 -7.82 -20.14
N TRP A 513 22.64 -8.38 -18.95
CA TRP A 513 21.38 -8.48 -18.23
C TRP A 513 21.62 -8.22 -16.74
N LYS A 514 20.69 -7.55 -16.07
CA LYS A 514 20.68 -7.53 -14.59
C LYS A 514 20.19 -8.85 -14.07
N LEU A 515 20.89 -9.35 -13.06
CA LEU A 515 20.63 -10.62 -12.41
C LEU A 515 20.37 -10.39 -10.92
N ILE A 516 19.43 -11.15 -10.37
CA ILE A 516 19.08 -11.19 -8.94
C ILE A 516 19.08 -12.64 -8.44
N THR A 517 19.21 -12.82 -7.13
CA THR A 517 18.96 -14.10 -6.47
C THR A 517 17.45 -14.38 -6.43
N ALA A 518 17.07 -15.58 -5.97
CA ALA A 518 15.66 -15.93 -5.78
C ALA A 518 14.91 -14.94 -4.87
N THR A 519 15.58 -14.29 -3.93
CA THR A 519 14.97 -13.33 -2.99
C THR A 519 15.23 -11.88 -3.37
N GLY A 520 15.73 -11.61 -4.58
CA GLY A 520 15.92 -10.24 -5.09
C GLY A 520 17.25 -9.58 -4.72
N ALA A 521 18.09 -10.22 -3.90
CA ALA A 521 19.43 -9.73 -3.58
C ALA A 521 20.38 -9.80 -4.80
N THR A 522 21.47 -9.04 -4.75
CA THR A 522 22.54 -9.10 -5.77
C THR A 522 23.26 -10.46 -5.70
N PRO A 523 23.40 -11.21 -6.82
CA PRO A 523 24.18 -12.45 -6.85
C PRO A 523 25.68 -12.19 -6.65
N ASP A 524 26.40 -13.19 -6.15
CA ASP A 524 27.85 -13.13 -6.00
C ASP A 524 28.56 -12.90 -7.34
N ASP A 525 29.64 -12.12 -7.31
CA ASP A 525 30.48 -11.88 -8.47
C ASP A 525 31.16 -13.18 -8.93
N VAL A 526 31.13 -13.44 -10.23
CA VAL A 526 31.80 -14.58 -10.86
C VAL A 526 32.46 -14.15 -12.16
N THR A 527 33.50 -14.85 -12.58
CA THR A 527 34.21 -14.58 -13.83
C THR A 527 34.23 -15.83 -14.70
N ASP A 528 33.86 -15.67 -15.97
CA ASP A 528 33.88 -16.71 -17.02
C ASP A 528 33.22 -18.03 -16.60
N ALA A 529 32.16 -17.95 -15.79
CA ALA A 529 31.38 -19.10 -15.35
C ALA A 529 30.72 -19.79 -16.55
N THR A 530 30.75 -21.12 -16.61
CA THR A 530 30.02 -21.84 -17.68
C THR A 530 28.52 -21.67 -17.48
N VAL A 531 27.79 -21.27 -18.51
CA VAL A 531 26.32 -21.22 -18.49
C VAL A 531 25.78 -22.60 -18.83
N ASN A 532 25.10 -23.22 -17.87
CA ASN A 532 24.49 -24.54 -18.03
C ASN A 532 23.16 -24.46 -18.77
N SER A 533 22.31 -23.49 -18.43
CA SER A 533 21.01 -23.26 -19.09
C SER A 533 20.45 -21.87 -18.78
N ILE A 534 19.62 -21.35 -19.67
CA ILE A 534 18.72 -20.22 -19.43
C ILE A 534 17.30 -20.73 -19.70
N THR A 535 16.43 -20.81 -18.69
CA THR A 535 15.09 -21.41 -18.86
C THR A 535 14.00 -20.54 -18.25
N HIS A 536 12.75 -20.75 -18.67
CA HIS A 536 11.63 -20.33 -17.83
C HIS A 536 11.64 -21.03 -16.48
N VAL A 537 11.08 -20.38 -15.45
CA VAL A 537 11.05 -20.93 -14.09
C VAL A 537 9.93 -21.96 -13.96
N PHE A 538 8.75 -21.63 -14.49
CA PHE A 538 7.54 -22.44 -14.37
C PHE A 538 6.95 -22.77 -15.74
N ALA A 539 6.37 -23.96 -15.86
CA ALA A 539 5.73 -24.46 -17.08
C ALA A 539 4.24 -24.03 -17.23
N SER A 540 3.68 -23.34 -16.23
CA SER A 540 2.33 -22.79 -16.26
C SER A 540 2.18 -21.70 -15.20
N LEU A 541 1.20 -20.81 -15.40
CA LEU A 541 0.89 -19.76 -14.44
C LEU A 541 0.34 -20.35 -13.13
N ALA A 542 -0.43 -21.43 -13.22
CA ALA A 542 -0.92 -22.16 -12.05
C ALA A 542 0.23 -22.72 -11.18
N ALA A 543 1.31 -23.19 -11.81
CA ALA A 543 2.50 -23.63 -11.08
C ALA A 543 3.23 -22.46 -10.42
N ALA A 544 3.34 -21.32 -11.10
CA ALA A 544 4.02 -20.13 -10.57
C ALA A 544 3.34 -19.55 -9.33
N VAL A 545 2.01 -19.49 -9.31
CA VAL A 545 1.27 -18.89 -8.18
C VAL A 545 1.10 -19.82 -6.99
N ASN A 546 1.45 -21.10 -7.10
CA ASN A 546 1.31 -22.06 -6.00
C ASN A 546 2.15 -21.63 -4.78
N THR A 547 1.55 -21.61 -3.59
CA THR A 547 2.18 -21.12 -2.36
C THR A 547 3.28 -22.04 -1.81
N SER A 548 3.30 -23.31 -2.20
CA SER A 548 4.24 -24.32 -1.65
C SER A 548 5.31 -24.76 -2.65
N THR A 549 4.96 -24.81 -3.93
CA THR A 549 5.82 -25.31 -5.02
C THR A 549 6.11 -24.27 -6.08
N GLY A 550 5.36 -23.16 -6.08
CA GLY A 550 5.56 -22.00 -6.94
C GLY A 550 6.44 -20.95 -6.28
N ALA A 551 6.24 -19.68 -6.64
CA ALA A 551 7.06 -18.56 -6.21
C ALA A 551 7.17 -18.41 -4.68
N GLY A 552 6.13 -18.80 -3.91
CA GLY A 552 6.15 -18.80 -2.44
C GLY A 552 6.94 -19.95 -1.80
N GLY A 553 7.35 -20.96 -2.58
CA GLY A 553 8.01 -22.17 -2.09
C GLY A 553 9.45 -21.96 -1.62
N ALA A 554 9.99 -22.95 -0.90
CA ALA A 554 11.30 -22.89 -0.24
C ALA A 554 12.51 -22.70 -1.18
N SER A 555 12.38 -23.07 -2.45
CA SER A 555 13.42 -22.86 -3.48
C SER A 555 13.41 -21.46 -4.10
N PHE A 556 12.45 -20.62 -3.71
CA PHE A 556 12.19 -19.30 -4.29
C PHE A 556 12.17 -18.23 -3.20
N MET A 557 11.06 -17.54 -2.97
CA MET A 557 10.98 -16.52 -1.92
C MET A 557 10.92 -17.13 -0.50
N ASN A 558 10.48 -18.39 -0.37
CA ASN A 558 10.26 -19.06 0.91
C ASN A 558 9.32 -18.29 1.86
N THR A 559 8.37 -17.54 1.29
CA THR A 559 7.40 -16.73 2.01
C THR A 559 6.18 -16.50 1.13
N ILE A 560 5.02 -16.41 1.76
CA ILE A 560 3.77 -15.95 1.15
C ILE A 560 3.32 -14.61 1.73
N ASN A 561 4.04 -14.09 2.73
CA ASN A 561 3.79 -12.80 3.32
C ASN A 561 4.74 -11.76 2.71
N LEU A 562 4.38 -11.30 1.52
CA LEU A 562 5.17 -10.35 0.73
C LEU A 562 5.32 -9.01 1.43
N TYR A 563 4.34 -8.62 2.26
CA TYR A 563 4.40 -7.41 3.07
C TYR A 563 5.53 -7.46 4.10
N THR A 564 5.52 -8.44 5.01
CA THR A 564 6.56 -8.53 6.06
C THR A 564 7.95 -8.84 5.50
N SER A 565 8.02 -9.55 4.37
CA SER A 565 9.28 -9.87 3.70
C SER A 565 9.74 -8.77 2.73
N ASN A 566 8.96 -7.70 2.62
CA ASN A 566 9.17 -6.57 1.71
C ASN A 566 9.47 -6.94 0.24
N LEU A 567 8.71 -7.88 -0.31
CA LEU A 567 8.89 -8.37 -1.69
C LEU A 567 7.78 -7.87 -2.61
N GLN A 568 8.12 -7.56 -3.85
CA GLN A 568 7.16 -7.38 -4.95
C GLN A 568 7.30 -8.57 -5.91
N LEU A 569 6.24 -9.37 -6.08
CA LEU A 569 6.29 -10.56 -6.93
C LEU A 569 5.86 -10.23 -8.36
N ASN A 570 6.79 -10.37 -9.31
CA ASN A 570 6.54 -10.19 -10.74
C ASN A 570 6.60 -11.54 -11.48
N ILE A 571 5.53 -11.88 -12.19
CA ILE A 571 5.40 -13.10 -12.98
C ILE A 571 5.23 -12.72 -14.46
N PRO A 572 6.34 -12.59 -15.21
CA PRO A 572 6.32 -12.38 -16.64
C PRO A 572 5.96 -13.67 -17.40
N CYS A 573 4.99 -13.59 -18.30
CA CYS A 573 4.46 -14.71 -19.07
C CYS A 573 4.92 -14.64 -20.54
N TYR A 574 5.48 -15.76 -21.02
CA TYR A 574 6.07 -15.91 -22.35
C TYR A 574 5.39 -17.01 -23.15
N TYR A 575 5.31 -16.82 -24.47
CA TYR A 575 4.86 -17.86 -25.37
C TYR A 575 6.01 -18.75 -25.80
N ASP A 576 5.81 -20.07 -25.71
CA ASP A 576 6.74 -21.06 -26.22
C ASP A 576 6.13 -21.96 -27.29
N SER A 577 5.15 -22.77 -26.90
CA SER A 577 4.72 -23.93 -27.67
C SER A 577 3.20 -24.07 -27.81
N GLY A 578 2.42 -23.22 -27.14
CA GLY A 578 0.96 -23.31 -27.17
C GLY A 578 0.29 -22.52 -26.06
N ALA A 579 -0.98 -22.83 -25.80
CA ALA A 579 -1.73 -22.23 -24.69
C ALA A 579 -1.33 -22.87 -23.35
N ASP A 580 -1.29 -22.07 -22.28
CA ASP A 580 -1.42 -22.61 -20.93
C ASP A 580 -2.87 -23.08 -20.74
N THR A 581 -3.06 -24.25 -20.13
CA THR A 581 -4.38 -24.88 -19.96
C THR A 581 -4.71 -25.16 -18.50
N ALA A 582 -3.85 -24.73 -17.57
CA ALA A 582 -4.04 -24.98 -16.14
C ALA A 582 -4.88 -23.87 -15.49
N ILE A 583 -5.89 -24.26 -14.71
CA ILE A 583 -6.69 -23.32 -13.91
C ILE A 583 -5.79 -22.66 -12.85
N VAL A 584 -5.88 -21.34 -12.73
CA VAL A 584 -5.06 -20.52 -11.84
C VAL A 584 -5.83 -20.23 -10.55
N SER A 585 -5.24 -20.57 -9.41
CA SER A 585 -5.75 -20.23 -8.08
C SER A 585 -4.70 -19.40 -7.33
N LEU A 586 -4.92 -18.09 -7.28
CA LEU A 586 -4.06 -17.15 -6.59
C LEU A 586 -4.67 -16.83 -5.22
N THR A 587 -4.23 -17.57 -4.20
CA THR A 587 -4.78 -17.48 -2.83
C THR A 587 -3.65 -17.61 -1.80
N GLY A 588 -3.89 -17.11 -0.58
CA GLY A 588 -2.99 -17.33 0.57
C GLY A 588 -1.80 -16.37 0.69
N TYR A 589 -1.54 -15.50 -0.29
CA TYR A 589 -0.53 -14.45 -0.14
C TYR A 589 -1.05 -13.29 0.71
N THR A 590 -0.17 -12.73 1.55
CA THR A 590 -0.38 -11.45 2.22
C THR A 590 0.41 -10.38 1.46
N THR A 591 -0.27 -9.35 1.00
CA THR A 591 0.25 -8.31 0.11
C THR A 591 -0.12 -6.93 0.61
N ALA A 592 0.66 -5.93 0.21
CA ALA A 592 0.37 -4.52 0.37
C ALA A 592 0.60 -3.83 -0.98
N SER A 593 0.29 -2.55 -1.10
CA SER A 593 0.43 -1.90 -2.41
C SER A 593 1.86 -1.84 -2.97
N PRO A 594 2.92 -1.57 -2.18
CA PRO A 594 4.28 -1.71 -2.69
C PRO A 594 4.65 -3.19 -2.90
N ASN A 595 4.06 -4.10 -2.12
CA ASN A 595 4.30 -5.55 -2.13
C ASN A 595 3.24 -6.34 -2.92
N HIS A 596 2.90 -5.83 -4.11
CA HIS A 596 1.85 -6.39 -4.94
C HIS A 596 2.33 -7.62 -5.74
N ILE A 597 1.37 -8.40 -6.24
CA ILE A 597 1.62 -9.46 -7.21
C ILE A 597 1.25 -8.94 -8.60
N LYS A 598 2.20 -8.94 -9.53
CA LYS A 598 1.99 -8.56 -10.94
C LYS A 598 2.16 -9.77 -11.85
N ILE A 599 1.10 -10.17 -12.54
CA ILE A 599 1.12 -11.15 -13.62
C ILE A 599 1.01 -10.38 -14.94
N TYR A 600 1.98 -10.52 -15.83
CA TYR A 600 1.99 -9.71 -17.05
C TYR A 600 2.71 -10.36 -18.23
N THR A 601 2.38 -9.94 -19.46
CA THR A 601 3.22 -10.19 -20.63
C THR A 601 4.24 -9.06 -20.81
N PRO A 602 5.55 -9.34 -20.83
CA PRO A 602 6.57 -8.35 -21.14
C PRO A 602 6.32 -7.65 -22.48
N SER A 603 6.48 -6.33 -22.52
CA SER A 603 6.30 -5.54 -23.76
C SER A 603 7.47 -4.61 -24.06
N ASN A 604 8.28 -4.26 -23.06
CA ASN A 604 9.43 -3.39 -23.28
C ASN A 604 10.63 -4.21 -23.77
N ILE A 605 10.93 -4.12 -25.06
CA ILE A 605 12.06 -4.84 -25.67
C ILE A 605 13.45 -4.29 -25.31
N SER A 606 13.49 -3.12 -24.66
CA SER A 606 14.75 -2.51 -24.20
C SER A 606 15.13 -2.98 -22.81
N THR A 607 14.13 -3.23 -21.94
CA THR A 607 14.37 -3.52 -20.51
C THR A 607 13.79 -4.83 -20.00
N GLU A 608 12.87 -5.49 -20.73
CA GLU A 608 12.19 -6.69 -20.23
C GLU A 608 12.52 -7.94 -21.05
N ALA A 609 12.43 -7.89 -22.39
CA ALA A 609 12.52 -9.10 -23.22
C ALA A 609 13.24 -8.87 -24.55
N ASN A 610 13.58 -9.95 -25.25
CA ASN A 610 14.08 -9.85 -26.62
C ASN A 610 13.00 -9.48 -27.64
N ASN A 611 11.78 -10.01 -27.48
CA ASN A 611 10.60 -9.60 -28.23
C ASN A 611 9.42 -9.37 -27.29
N SER A 612 8.54 -8.43 -27.66
CA SER A 612 7.29 -8.20 -26.94
C SER A 612 6.43 -9.48 -26.93
N GLN A 613 5.98 -9.87 -25.74
CA GLN A 613 5.05 -10.97 -25.49
C GLN A 613 3.59 -10.49 -25.42
N ARG A 614 3.37 -9.17 -25.45
CA ARG A 614 2.04 -8.56 -25.40
C ARG A 614 1.34 -8.70 -26.74
N HIS A 615 0.05 -9.00 -26.69
CA HIS A 615 -0.86 -8.95 -27.84
C HIS A 615 -0.97 -7.48 -28.34
N GLN A 616 -0.90 -7.26 -29.65
CA GLN A 616 -0.93 -5.91 -30.23
C GLN A 616 -2.37 -5.50 -30.55
N GLY A 617 -3.23 -5.36 -29.53
CA GLY A 617 -4.66 -5.06 -29.71
C GLY A 617 -5.50 -6.18 -30.36
N ARG A 618 -4.91 -7.33 -30.65
CA ARG A 618 -5.54 -8.44 -31.38
C ARG A 618 -5.17 -9.80 -30.81
N TRP A 619 -6.08 -10.77 -30.92
CA TRP A 619 -5.78 -12.14 -30.50
C TRP A 619 -4.65 -12.73 -31.36
N ASP A 620 -3.58 -13.18 -30.73
CA ASP A 620 -2.42 -13.77 -31.35
C ASP A 620 -2.04 -15.07 -30.62
N SER A 621 -2.26 -16.21 -31.29
CA SER A 621 -1.94 -17.53 -30.76
C SER A 621 -0.44 -17.79 -30.58
N LEU A 622 0.42 -16.90 -31.08
CA LEU A 622 1.87 -16.90 -30.88
C LEU A 622 2.31 -15.96 -29.74
N LYS A 623 1.36 -15.47 -28.95
CA LYS A 623 1.59 -14.76 -27.69
C LYS A 623 1.02 -15.58 -26.53
N TYR A 624 1.47 -15.29 -25.32
CA TYR A 624 1.03 -16.02 -24.13
C TYR A 624 -0.49 -15.96 -24.05
N ASN A 625 -1.12 -17.11 -23.91
CA ASN A 625 -2.56 -17.20 -23.73
C ASN A 625 -2.91 -18.33 -22.77
N LEU A 626 -3.91 -18.08 -21.93
CA LEU A 626 -4.53 -19.03 -21.03
C LEU A 626 -5.83 -19.53 -21.67
N SER A 627 -5.94 -20.84 -21.90
CA SER A 627 -7.06 -21.47 -22.58
C SER A 627 -7.66 -22.59 -21.73
N ILE A 628 -8.79 -22.31 -21.09
CA ILE A 628 -9.46 -23.28 -20.20
C ILE A 628 -10.68 -23.87 -20.89
N THR A 629 -10.57 -25.15 -21.25
CA THR A 629 -11.60 -25.87 -22.01
C THR A 629 -12.42 -26.85 -21.16
N SER A 630 -12.00 -27.11 -19.92
CA SER A 630 -12.72 -27.96 -18.97
C SER A 630 -12.51 -27.48 -17.54
N GLY A 631 -13.53 -27.66 -16.69
CA GLY A 631 -13.55 -27.18 -15.30
C GLY A 631 -14.90 -26.60 -14.89
N PHE A 632 -15.18 -26.54 -13.59
CA PHE A 632 -16.47 -26.07 -13.04
C PHE A 632 -16.39 -24.72 -12.29
N THR A 633 -15.21 -24.07 -12.24
CA THR A 633 -14.99 -22.88 -11.40
C THR A 633 -14.73 -21.61 -12.22
N SER A 634 -13.48 -21.15 -12.29
CA SER A 634 -13.07 -19.94 -12.97
C SER A 634 -11.66 -20.14 -13.52
N ALA A 635 -11.33 -19.54 -14.66
CA ALA A 635 -9.98 -19.72 -15.23
C ALA A 635 -8.90 -19.12 -14.33
N ILE A 636 -9.20 -17.96 -13.73
CA ILE A 636 -8.40 -17.34 -12.69
C ILE A 636 -9.29 -17.06 -11.47
N TRP A 637 -8.95 -17.66 -10.33
CA TRP A 637 -9.52 -17.33 -9.03
C TRP A 637 -8.52 -16.48 -8.23
N VAL A 638 -8.94 -15.31 -7.78
CA VAL A 638 -8.08 -14.34 -7.08
C VAL A 638 -8.62 -14.07 -5.67
N ASP A 639 -7.93 -14.54 -4.66
CA ASP A 639 -8.20 -14.26 -3.24
C ASP A 639 -6.96 -13.67 -2.54
N VAL A 640 -6.47 -12.58 -3.13
CA VAL A 640 -5.34 -11.78 -2.64
C VAL A 640 -5.64 -10.30 -2.87
N ASP A 641 -5.05 -9.44 -2.05
CA ASP A 641 -5.07 -7.98 -2.22
C ASP A 641 -3.94 -7.51 -3.14
N HIS A 642 -3.99 -6.24 -3.58
CA HIS A 642 -2.91 -5.60 -4.34
C HIS A 642 -2.39 -6.49 -5.48
N PHE A 643 -3.26 -6.69 -6.46
CA PHE A 643 -3.02 -7.62 -7.58
C PHE A 643 -3.12 -6.89 -8.92
N ILE A 644 -2.20 -7.18 -9.83
CA ILE A 644 -2.18 -6.64 -11.19
C ILE A 644 -2.17 -7.77 -12.21
N LEU A 645 -3.16 -7.78 -13.12
CA LEU A 645 -3.21 -8.65 -14.30
C LEU A 645 -3.11 -7.79 -15.57
N GLU A 646 -2.06 -8.02 -16.37
CA GLU A 646 -1.75 -7.13 -17.48
C GLU A 646 -1.32 -7.83 -18.78
N GLY A 647 -1.96 -7.48 -19.91
CA GLY A 647 -1.50 -7.95 -21.22
C GLY A 647 -1.78 -9.42 -21.51
N ILE A 648 -2.65 -10.07 -20.74
CA ILE A 648 -2.96 -11.50 -20.87
C ILE A 648 -4.08 -11.71 -21.88
N GLN A 649 -3.93 -12.76 -22.69
CA GLN A 649 -5.01 -13.31 -23.49
C GLN A 649 -5.62 -14.50 -22.75
N LEU A 650 -6.93 -14.47 -22.52
CA LEU A 650 -7.67 -15.52 -21.81
C LEU A 650 -8.85 -15.96 -22.66
N THR A 651 -8.98 -17.26 -22.88
CA THR A 651 -10.16 -17.86 -23.51
C THR A 651 -10.69 -19.01 -22.67
N THR A 652 -12.02 -19.12 -22.57
CA THR A 652 -12.68 -20.27 -21.97
C THR A 652 -13.73 -20.86 -22.89
N SER A 653 -13.98 -22.17 -22.74
CA SER A 653 -15.05 -22.88 -23.45
C SER A 653 -15.82 -23.89 -22.57
N ALA A 654 -15.58 -23.87 -21.26
CA ALA A 654 -16.20 -24.79 -20.30
C ALA A 654 -17.67 -24.44 -20.00
N SER A 655 -18.45 -25.45 -19.62
CA SER A 655 -19.92 -25.37 -19.55
C SER A 655 -20.50 -24.48 -18.44
N THR A 656 -19.71 -24.07 -17.43
CA THR A 656 -20.20 -23.29 -16.26
C THR A 656 -19.13 -22.36 -15.63
N THR A 657 -18.26 -21.70 -16.39
CA THR A 657 -17.09 -20.98 -15.82
C THR A 657 -17.14 -19.46 -15.94
N ASN A 658 -16.57 -18.79 -14.93
CA ASN A 658 -16.17 -17.38 -15.03
C ASN A 658 -14.74 -17.26 -15.58
N ASN A 659 -14.40 -16.17 -16.27
CA ASN A 659 -13.02 -15.97 -16.74
C ASN A 659 -12.11 -15.59 -15.58
N VAL A 660 -12.44 -14.50 -14.89
CA VAL A 660 -11.75 -14.04 -13.69
C VAL A 660 -12.76 -13.85 -12.57
N ASN A 661 -12.49 -14.50 -11.44
CA ASN A 661 -13.37 -14.46 -10.27
C ASN A 661 -12.59 -13.97 -9.06
N PHE A 662 -13.10 -12.95 -8.40
CA PHE A 662 -12.54 -12.42 -7.17
C PHE A 662 -13.21 -13.11 -5.98
N GLY A 663 -12.40 -13.66 -5.08
CA GLY A 663 -12.85 -14.41 -3.91
C GLY A 663 -13.61 -13.54 -2.91
N ASP A 664 -14.49 -14.17 -2.14
CA ASP A 664 -15.40 -13.53 -1.18
C ASP A 664 -14.79 -13.32 0.23
N ASN A 665 -13.50 -13.58 0.42
CA ASN A 665 -12.79 -13.36 1.67
C ASN A 665 -12.89 -11.91 2.20
N SER A 666 -13.61 -11.72 3.29
CA SER A 666 -13.93 -10.42 3.87
C SER A 666 -12.75 -9.75 4.60
N SER A 667 -11.66 -10.49 4.83
CA SER A 667 -10.44 -9.96 5.45
C SER A 667 -9.59 -9.08 4.52
N LEU A 668 -9.88 -9.14 3.22
CA LEU A 668 -9.18 -8.43 2.16
C LEU A 668 -9.72 -7.00 1.99
N GLY A 669 -8.97 -6.07 1.41
CA GLY A 669 -9.39 -4.67 1.18
C GLY A 669 -8.49 -3.87 0.25
N GLY A 670 -7.55 -4.53 -0.42
CA GLY A 670 -6.60 -3.89 -1.31
C GLY A 670 -7.11 -3.69 -2.73
N GLU A 671 -6.36 -2.89 -3.49
CA GLU A 671 -6.60 -2.58 -4.90
C GLU A 671 -6.38 -3.81 -5.82
N ARG A 672 -7.19 -3.92 -6.88
CA ARG A 672 -7.02 -4.92 -7.94
C ARG A 672 -7.09 -4.23 -9.30
N ILE A 673 -6.04 -4.39 -10.11
CA ILE A 673 -5.91 -3.76 -11.42
C ILE A 673 -5.90 -4.84 -12.49
N ILE A 674 -6.81 -4.71 -13.45
CA ILE A 674 -6.93 -5.61 -14.59
C ILE A 674 -6.88 -4.75 -15.83
N ARG A 675 -5.79 -4.83 -16.58
CA ARG A 675 -5.57 -3.91 -17.70
C ARG A 675 -4.95 -4.50 -18.95
N ASN A 676 -5.26 -3.91 -20.09
CA ASN A 676 -4.68 -4.26 -21.39
C ASN A 676 -4.86 -5.75 -21.72
N ASN A 677 -5.94 -6.41 -21.29
CA ASN A 677 -6.14 -7.85 -21.52
C ASN A 677 -7.14 -8.10 -22.66
N ILE A 678 -7.05 -9.26 -23.32
CA ILE A 678 -8.08 -9.79 -24.21
C ILE A 678 -8.73 -11.00 -23.54
N ILE A 679 -10.01 -10.92 -23.23
CA ILE A 679 -10.73 -11.94 -22.46
C ILE A 679 -11.94 -12.38 -23.26
N GLN A 680 -12.01 -13.68 -23.55
CA GLN A 680 -13.03 -14.27 -24.40
C GLN A 680 -13.69 -15.47 -23.71
N ASN A 681 -14.99 -15.67 -23.91
CA ASN A 681 -15.63 -16.96 -23.69
C ASN A 681 -16.38 -17.39 -24.95
N THR A 682 -16.10 -18.61 -25.39
CA THR A 682 -16.69 -19.22 -26.59
C THR A 682 -17.94 -20.06 -26.29
N HIS A 683 -18.29 -20.22 -25.00
CA HIS A 683 -19.48 -20.95 -24.55
C HIS A 683 -20.52 -20.01 -23.92
N VAL A 684 -21.63 -19.80 -24.64
CA VAL A 684 -22.76 -18.97 -24.18
C VAL A 684 -23.76 -19.86 -23.43
N ALA A 685 -23.59 -20.01 -22.11
CA ALA A 685 -24.54 -20.69 -21.23
C ALA A 685 -25.06 -19.75 -20.12
N PRO A 686 -26.28 -19.99 -19.59
CA PRO A 686 -26.84 -19.21 -18.49
C PRO A 686 -25.94 -19.27 -17.24
N GLY A 687 -25.58 -18.12 -16.66
CA GLY A 687 -24.78 -18.01 -15.43
C GLY A 687 -23.29 -17.72 -15.62
N ASN A 688 -22.78 -17.69 -16.86
CA ASN A 688 -21.36 -17.41 -17.13
C ASN A 688 -21.06 -15.90 -17.14
N ASN A 689 -19.97 -15.49 -16.48
CA ASN A 689 -19.50 -14.09 -16.42
C ASN A 689 -18.04 -13.99 -16.89
N ASN A 690 -17.64 -12.88 -17.52
CA ASN A 690 -16.20 -12.64 -17.71
C ASN A 690 -15.56 -12.28 -16.37
N PHE A 691 -16.10 -11.27 -15.70
CA PHE A 691 -15.67 -10.86 -14.38
C PHE A 691 -16.77 -11.07 -13.34
N THR A 692 -16.42 -11.68 -12.22
CA THR A 692 -17.30 -11.78 -11.06
C THR A 692 -16.69 -11.05 -9.87
N ILE A 693 -17.41 -10.03 -9.39
CA ILE A 693 -17.08 -9.25 -8.21
C ILE A 693 -18.08 -9.62 -7.09
N PRO A 694 -17.62 -10.19 -5.96
CA PRO A 694 -18.49 -10.71 -4.90
C PRO A 694 -19.02 -9.59 -3.99
N TYR A 695 -20.16 -9.83 -3.32
CA TYR A 695 -20.68 -8.97 -2.25
C TYR A 695 -19.66 -8.88 -1.09
N LYS A 696 -19.40 -7.67 -0.58
CA LYS A 696 -18.42 -7.44 0.51
C LYS A 696 -18.93 -6.47 1.56
N THR A 697 -18.57 -6.70 2.82
CA THR A 697 -18.82 -5.83 3.97
C THR A 697 -17.54 -5.63 4.78
N GLY A 698 -17.38 -4.44 5.39
CA GLY A 698 -16.40 -4.21 6.46
C GLY A 698 -15.04 -3.60 6.07
N LYS A 699 -14.65 -3.59 4.78
CA LYS A 699 -13.43 -2.93 4.27
C LYS A 699 -13.69 -2.31 2.90
N ILE A 700 -12.99 -1.23 2.55
CA ILE A 700 -13.04 -0.66 1.18
C ILE A 700 -12.33 -1.62 0.22
N TYR A 701 -12.95 -1.92 -0.91
CA TYR A 701 -12.36 -2.68 -2.02
C TYR A 701 -12.36 -1.80 -3.27
N SER A 702 -11.25 -1.78 -4.00
CA SER A 702 -11.14 -1.01 -5.24
C SER A 702 -10.77 -1.93 -6.41
N TYR A 703 -11.58 -1.91 -7.46
CA TYR A 703 -11.33 -2.64 -8.72
C TYR A 703 -11.15 -1.66 -9.89
N LEU A 704 -10.02 -1.74 -10.59
CA LEU A 704 -9.77 -1.00 -11.82
C LEU A 704 -9.74 -1.95 -13.01
N PHE A 705 -10.66 -1.77 -13.95
CA PHE A 705 -10.66 -2.41 -15.25
C PHE A 705 -10.32 -1.38 -16.31
N GLN A 706 -9.18 -1.53 -16.97
CA GLN A 706 -8.67 -0.51 -17.90
C GLN A 706 -8.21 -1.12 -19.23
N ASN A 707 -8.59 -0.55 -20.38
CA ASN A 707 -8.05 -0.97 -21.68
C ASN A 707 -8.23 -2.49 -21.96
N ASN A 708 -9.29 -3.13 -21.43
CA ASN A 708 -9.53 -4.54 -21.71
C ASN A 708 -10.53 -4.70 -22.85
N VAL A 709 -10.33 -5.74 -23.65
CA VAL A 709 -11.31 -6.25 -24.60
C VAL A 709 -11.98 -7.48 -24.00
N ILE A 710 -13.31 -7.46 -23.91
CA ILE A 710 -14.12 -8.48 -23.24
C ILE A 710 -15.16 -9.01 -24.21
N ILE A 711 -15.17 -10.33 -24.44
CA ILE A 711 -15.96 -10.94 -25.51
C ILE A 711 -16.70 -12.19 -25.03
N GLY A 712 -17.96 -12.30 -25.43
CA GLY A 712 -18.79 -13.46 -25.10
C GLY A 712 -19.23 -13.47 -23.63
N ASN A 713 -19.97 -14.52 -23.24
CA ASN A 713 -20.74 -14.66 -21.98
C ASN A 713 -22.11 -13.98 -21.93
N LEU A 714 -22.86 -14.34 -20.89
CA LEU A 714 -24.09 -13.68 -20.49
C LEU A 714 -23.81 -12.27 -19.94
N TYR A 715 -22.73 -12.10 -19.17
CA TYR A 715 -22.34 -10.81 -18.59
C TYR A 715 -20.83 -10.52 -18.78
N ALA A 716 -20.48 -9.28 -19.17
CA ALA A 716 -19.08 -8.82 -19.11
C ALA A 716 -18.66 -8.63 -17.65
N PHE A 717 -19.48 -7.96 -16.86
CA PHE A 717 -19.25 -7.73 -15.43
C PHE A 717 -20.45 -8.19 -14.61
N SER A 718 -20.18 -9.02 -13.61
CA SER A 718 -21.14 -9.37 -12.57
C SER A 718 -20.78 -8.63 -11.28
N LEU A 719 -21.55 -7.58 -10.98
CA LEU A 719 -21.36 -6.72 -9.83
C LEU A 719 -22.43 -7.09 -8.81
N ASN A 720 -22.14 -8.03 -7.91
CA ASN A 720 -23.11 -8.44 -6.89
C ASN A 720 -23.47 -7.24 -5.98
N TYR A 721 -24.55 -7.26 -5.20
CA TYR A 721 -24.94 -6.09 -4.37
C TYR A 721 -23.71 -5.56 -3.58
N HIS A 722 -23.47 -4.25 -3.53
CA HIS A 722 -22.33 -3.71 -2.81
C HIS A 722 -22.79 -2.61 -1.85
N SER A 723 -22.26 -2.64 -0.63
CA SER A 723 -22.31 -1.52 0.31
C SER A 723 -21.42 -0.36 -0.18
N SER A 724 -21.45 0.78 0.52
CA SER A 724 -20.55 1.95 0.36
C SER A 724 -19.03 1.67 0.48
N TYR A 725 -18.63 0.41 0.45
CA TYR A 725 -17.28 -0.09 0.66
C TYR A 725 -16.70 -0.79 -0.58
N THR A 726 -17.33 -0.78 -1.75
CA THR A 726 -16.73 -1.30 -2.99
C THR A 726 -16.80 -0.25 -4.09
N LYS A 727 -15.63 0.11 -4.63
CA LYS A 727 -15.50 1.04 -5.76
C LYS A 727 -15.05 0.27 -7.00
N VAL A 728 -15.84 0.33 -8.06
CA VAL A 728 -15.53 -0.31 -9.34
C VAL A 728 -15.34 0.76 -10.40
N HIS A 729 -14.17 0.78 -11.02
CA HIS A 729 -13.82 1.73 -12.06
C HIS A 729 -13.55 0.97 -13.37
N ILE A 730 -14.27 1.34 -14.42
CA ILE A 730 -14.23 0.69 -15.73
C ILE A 730 -13.93 1.78 -16.76
N TYR A 731 -12.68 1.85 -17.19
CA TYR A 731 -12.18 2.92 -18.04
C TYR A 731 -11.62 2.38 -19.35
N ASN A 732 -12.06 2.94 -20.49
CA ASN A 732 -11.54 2.58 -21.80
C ASN A 732 -11.62 1.07 -22.05
N ASN A 733 -12.77 0.42 -21.82
CA ASN A 733 -12.90 -1.00 -22.15
C ASN A 733 -13.73 -1.16 -23.43
N THR A 734 -13.52 -2.27 -24.14
CA THR A 734 -14.34 -2.69 -25.28
C THR A 734 -15.08 -3.96 -24.90
N ILE A 735 -16.40 -3.96 -24.99
CA ILE A 735 -17.25 -5.14 -24.73
C ILE A 735 -17.93 -5.54 -26.04
N ALA A 736 -17.79 -6.81 -26.44
CA ALA A 736 -18.37 -7.31 -27.68
C ALA A 736 -19.07 -8.67 -27.51
N ASN A 737 -20.17 -8.88 -28.23
CA ASN A 737 -20.87 -10.19 -28.31
C ASN A 737 -21.27 -10.78 -26.93
N THR A 738 -21.52 -9.92 -25.94
CA THR A 738 -22.03 -10.33 -24.63
C THR A 738 -23.54 -10.14 -24.60
N THR A 739 -24.31 -10.99 -23.91
CA THR A 739 -25.77 -10.72 -23.78
C THR A 739 -26.00 -9.38 -23.06
N ASN A 740 -25.36 -9.17 -21.90
CA ASN A 740 -25.42 -7.92 -21.16
C ASN A 740 -24.01 -7.44 -20.77
N ALA A 741 -23.79 -6.13 -20.71
CA ALA A 741 -22.51 -5.60 -20.23
C ALA A 741 -22.38 -5.76 -18.71
N PHE A 742 -23.44 -5.51 -17.95
CA PHE A 742 -23.44 -5.50 -16.50
C PHE A 742 -24.61 -6.31 -15.91
N PHE A 743 -24.34 -7.07 -14.85
CA PHE A 743 -25.36 -7.70 -14.01
C PHE A 743 -25.43 -7.00 -12.66
N ARG A 744 -26.60 -6.40 -12.36
CA ARG A 744 -27.00 -5.77 -11.08
C ARG A 744 -26.14 -4.56 -10.65
N GLY A 745 -26.80 -3.53 -10.13
CA GLY A 745 -26.24 -2.18 -9.97
C GLY A 745 -25.58 -1.93 -8.62
N SER A 746 -24.30 -1.60 -8.64
CA SER A 746 -23.55 -1.00 -7.54
C SER A 746 -22.93 0.33 -7.98
N GLU A 747 -22.23 1.01 -7.09
CA GLU A 747 -21.44 2.21 -7.39
C GLU A 747 -20.30 1.85 -8.37
N ALA A 748 -20.49 2.20 -9.64
CA ALA A 748 -19.52 1.97 -10.70
C ALA A 748 -19.25 3.27 -11.47
N TYR A 749 -17.98 3.54 -11.70
CA TYR A 749 -17.49 4.68 -12.47
C TYR A 749 -17.08 4.18 -13.85
N VAL A 750 -17.90 4.45 -14.86
CA VAL A 750 -17.70 3.96 -16.23
C VAL A 750 -17.39 5.13 -17.16
N LYS A 751 -16.22 5.11 -17.79
CA LYS A 751 -15.78 6.16 -18.73
C LYS A 751 -15.19 5.53 -19.99
N ASN A 752 -15.49 6.11 -21.15
CA ASN A 752 -14.94 5.71 -22.46
C ASN A 752 -15.20 4.22 -22.80
N LEU A 753 -16.42 3.73 -22.59
CA LEU A 753 -16.77 2.34 -22.85
C LEU A 753 -17.26 2.15 -24.30
N ALA A 754 -16.61 1.29 -25.07
CA ALA A 754 -17.11 0.85 -26.38
C ALA A 754 -17.91 -0.44 -26.22
N VAL A 755 -19.10 -0.50 -26.82
CA VAL A 755 -19.95 -1.70 -26.75
C VAL A 755 -20.51 -2.11 -28.10
N TYR A 756 -20.38 -3.39 -28.45
CA TYR A 756 -20.74 -3.92 -29.77
C TYR A 756 -21.51 -5.22 -29.69
N ASN A 757 -22.62 -5.33 -30.43
CA ASN A 757 -23.44 -6.54 -30.52
C ASN A 757 -23.82 -7.11 -29.14
N ILE A 758 -24.31 -6.23 -28.26
CA ILE A 758 -24.88 -6.60 -26.96
C ILE A 758 -26.40 -6.47 -26.99
N THR A 759 -27.10 -7.21 -26.11
CA THR A 759 -28.56 -7.09 -26.00
C THR A 759 -28.96 -5.95 -25.07
N LYS A 760 -28.32 -5.80 -23.90
CA LYS A 760 -28.57 -4.71 -22.95
C LYS A 760 -27.29 -4.25 -22.25
N LEU A 761 -27.28 -3.00 -21.78
CA LEU A 761 -26.21 -2.54 -20.90
C LEU A 761 -26.35 -3.18 -19.52
N TYR A 762 -27.58 -3.28 -18.99
CA TYR A 762 -27.91 -3.89 -17.70
C TYR A 762 -29.06 -4.90 -17.82
N ASP A 763 -29.17 -5.82 -16.87
CA ASP A 763 -30.25 -6.82 -16.76
C ASP A 763 -31.51 -6.26 -16.04
N ASP A 764 -32.70 -6.78 -16.36
CA ASP A 764 -34.03 -6.27 -15.95
C ASP A 764 -34.40 -6.52 -14.47
N TYR A 765 -33.51 -7.10 -13.66
CA TYR A 765 -33.81 -7.56 -12.29
C TYR A 765 -33.79 -6.44 -11.21
N GLY A 766 -34.45 -5.30 -11.46
CA GLY A 766 -34.83 -4.29 -10.45
C GLY A 766 -34.24 -2.89 -10.65
N PRO A 767 -34.91 -1.82 -10.15
CA PRO A 767 -34.52 -0.43 -10.40
C PRO A 767 -33.15 -0.11 -9.79
N PHE A 768 -32.27 0.38 -10.64
CA PHE A 768 -30.97 0.96 -10.30
C PHE A 768 -31.15 2.28 -9.54
N VAL A 769 -30.74 2.37 -8.27
CA VAL A 769 -30.48 3.68 -7.66
C VAL A 769 -29.39 3.56 -6.57
N PRO A 770 -28.12 3.83 -6.94
CA PRO A 770 -27.26 4.63 -6.08
C PRO A 770 -27.16 6.05 -6.64
N SER A 771 -27.14 7.04 -5.76
CA SER A 771 -26.95 8.47 -6.07
C SER A 771 -25.62 8.81 -6.74
N ASP A 772 -24.67 7.87 -6.79
CA ASP A 772 -23.24 8.15 -7.02
C ASP A 772 -22.59 7.37 -8.17
N SER A 773 -23.34 6.56 -8.94
CA SER A 773 -22.79 5.89 -10.13
C SER A 773 -22.65 6.85 -11.31
N TYR A 774 -21.44 6.99 -11.86
CA TYR A 774 -21.13 7.93 -12.94
C TYR A 774 -20.77 7.20 -14.23
N VAL A 775 -21.69 7.18 -15.20
CA VAL A 775 -21.48 6.62 -16.54
C VAL A 775 -21.37 7.76 -17.54
N SER A 776 -20.27 7.85 -18.28
CA SER A 776 -20.07 8.88 -19.31
C SER A 776 -19.29 8.34 -20.51
N HIS A 777 -19.52 8.91 -21.69
CA HIS A 777 -18.78 8.58 -22.93
C HIS A 777 -18.82 7.09 -23.28
N VAL A 778 -20.05 6.60 -23.53
CA VAL A 778 -20.29 5.23 -24.02
C VAL A 778 -20.69 5.32 -25.48
N ALA A 779 -20.06 4.50 -26.34
CA ALA A 779 -20.43 4.35 -27.74
C ALA A 779 -20.99 2.94 -27.97
N SER A 780 -22.05 2.82 -28.79
CA SER A 780 -22.77 1.56 -28.98
C SER A 780 -23.38 1.41 -30.38
N ASN A 781 -23.19 0.25 -31.03
CA ASN A 781 -23.87 -0.12 -32.28
C ASN A 781 -25.26 -0.74 -32.00
N GLY A 782 -26.33 -0.02 -32.32
CA GLY A 782 -27.72 -0.44 -32.11
C GLY A 782 -28.60 0.67 -31.50
N SER A 783 -29.93 0.56 -31.65
CA SER A 783 -30.89 1.48 -31.03
C SER A 783 -31.10 1.11 -29.57
N PHE A 784 -30.30 1.69 -28.66
CA PHE A 784 -30.43 1.50 -27.22
C PHE A 784 -31.26 2.64 -26.63
N ASP A 785 -32.23 2.32 -25.77
CA ASP A 785 -32.96 3.32 -24.98
C ASP A 785 -32.33 3.41 -23.59
N PHE A 786 -31.49 4.41 -23.38
CA PHE A 786 -30.86 4.69 -22.09
C PHE A 786 -31.74 5.57 -21.17
N SER A 787 -32.91 6.01 -21.66
CA SER A 787 -33.76 6.98 -20.96
C SER A 787 -34.59 6.36 -19.83
N THR A 788 -34.83 5.04 -19.86
CA THR A 788 -35.53 4.30 -18.80
C THR A 788 -34.66 4.05 -17.56
N ASP A 789 -33.34 4.24 -17.68
CA ASP A 789 -32.37 3.85 -16.66
C ASP A 789 -31.71 5.05 -15.93
N GLY A 790 -32.13 6.29 -16.22
CA GLY A 790 -31.75 7.48 -15.45
C GLY A 790 -30.38 8.10 -15.78
N PHE A 791 -29.76 7.79 -16.93
CA PHE A 791 -28.41 8.26 -17.29
C PHE A 791 -28.38 9.33 -18.40
N THR A 792 -27.28 10.09 -18.43
CA THR A 792 -26.97 11.04 -19.51
C THR A 792 -25.82 10.49 -20.37
N ALA A 793 -26.08 9.52 -21.27
CA ALA A 793 -25.06 9.03 -22.21
C ALA A 793 -24.88 10.00 -23.39
N LEU A 794 -23.65 10.47 -23.63
CA LEU A 794 -23.33 11.55 -24.58
C LEU A 794 -23.17 11.12 -26.06
N TYR A 795 -23.14 9.83 -26.40
CA TYR A 795 -22.93 9.34 -27.78
C TYR A 795 -23.72 8.05 -28.10
N GLN A 796 -25.05 8.12 -28.03
CA GLN A 796 -25.96 6.98 -28.26
C GLN A 796 -26.17 6.69 -29.76
N ASN A 797 -26.45 5.42 -30.10
CA ASN A 797 -26.83 4.95 -31.45
C ASN A 797 -25.80 5.27 -32.53
N LYS A 798 -24.54 4.89 -32.28
CA LYS A 798 -23.40 5.16 -33.16
C LYS A 798 -22.91 3.88 -33.83
N ASN A 799 -22.63 3.92 -35.12
CA ASN A 799 -22.12 2.78 -35.89
C ASN A 799 -20.64 2.54 -35.57
N ILE A 800 -20.34 1.97 -34.40
CA ILE A 800 -18.98 1.49 -34.11
C ILE A 800 -18.63 0.38 -35.09
N ALA A 801 -17.50 0.52 -35.79
CA ALA A 801 -16.97 -0.51 -36.67
C ALA A 801 -15.54 -0.89 -36.27
N PHE A 802 -15.30 -2.17 -36.04
CA PHE A 802 -13.96 -2.71 -35.80
C PHE A 802 -13.26 -3.08 -37.11
N ALA A 803 -11.93 -3.00 -37.11
CA ALA A 803 -11.09 -3.31 -38.27
C ALA A 803 -11.34 -4.73 -38.81
N ASP A 804 -11.70 -5.66 -37.93
CA ASP A 804 -12.07 -7.02 -38.29
C ASP A 804 -13.40 -7.47 -37.64
N PRO A 805 -14.45 -7.72 -38.45
CA PRO A 805 -15.72 -8.25 -37.93
C PRO A 805 -15.63 -9.70 -37.43
N SER A 806 -14.51 -10.41 -37.67
CA SER A 806 -14.27 -11.74 -37.10
C SER A 806 -13.75 -11.70 -35.66
N PHE A 807 -13.57 -10.49 -35.10
CA PHE A 807 -13.11 -10.29 -33.72
C PHE A 807 -11.77 -10.97 -33.46
N VAL A 808 -10.87 -11.00 -34.43
CA VAL A 808 -9.45 -11.30 -34.19
C VAL A 808 -8.71 -10.01 -33.88
N ASP A 809 -9.10 -8.90 -34.53
CA ASP A 809 -8.51 -7.57 -34.40
C ASP A 809 -9.54 -6.55 -33.87
N TYR A 810 -9.20 -5.87 -32.75
CA TYR A 810 -10.12 -5.00 -32.02
C TYR A 810 -9.86 -3.51 -32.19
N HIS A 811 -8.94 -3.14 -33.08
CA HIS A 811 -8.74 -1.74 -33.42
C HIS A 811 -10.04 -1.17 -33.99
N LEU A 812 -10.37 0.07 -33.61
CA LEU A 812 -11.41 0.84 -34.26
C LEU A 812 -11.03 1.05 -35.73
N GLN A 813 -12.02 0.99 -36.64
CA GLN A 813 -11.76 1.33 -38.03
C GLN A 813 -11.28 2.77 -38.13
N ALA A 814 -10.25 3.02 -38.94
CA ALA A 814 -9.69 4.35 -39.13
C ALA A 814 -10.71 5.40 -39.64
N THR A 815 -11.81 4.94 -40.25
CA THR A 815 -12.93 5.76 -40.75
C THR A 815 -14.07 5.94 -39.75
N ASP A 816 -14.00 5.34 -38.57
CA ASP A 816 -15.01 5.51 -37.52
C ASP A 816 -14.90 6.94 -36.97
N ILE A 817 -15.91 7.77 -37.27
CA ILE A 817 -15.97 9.16 -36.80
C ILE A 817 -16.75 9.30 -35.50
N GLU A 818 -17.28 8.19 -34.96
CA GLU A 818 -18.26 8.20 -33.88
C GLU A 818 -17.73 7.60 -32.56
N ALA A 819 -16.59 6.90 -32.61
CA ALA A 819 -15.81 6.51 -31.43
C ALA A 819 -14.41 7.16 -31.38
N LYS A 820 -13.90 7.65 -32.50
CA LYS A 820 -12.55 8.21 -32.63
C LYS A 820 -12.46 9.66 -32.11
N ASN A 821 -11.50 9.95 -31.23
CA ASN A 821 -11.23 11.21 -30.56
C ASN A 821 -12.46 11.82 -29.85
N LEU A 822 -13.28 11.00 -29.18
CA LEU A 822 -14.51 11.43 -28.50
C LEU A 822 -14.56 11.07 -27.01
N GLY A 823 -13.55 10.37 -26.51
CA GLY A 823 -13.40 9.97 -25.12
C GLY A 823 -12.81 11.07 -24.24
N LEU A 824 -13.11 10.98 -22.95
CA LEU A 824 -12.53 11.81 -21.91
C LEU A 824 -11.04 11.60 -21.79
N ASP A 825 -10.33 12.67 -21.46
CA ASP A 825 -8.96 12.56 -21.02
C ASP A 825 -8.87 11.96 -19.62
N LEU A 826 -8.31 10.75 -19.55
CA LEU A 826 -8.11 10.02 -18.30
C LEU A 826 -6.64 10.03 -17.84
N SER A 827 -5.74 10.76 -18.53
CA SER A 827 -4.33 10.91 -18.16
C SER A 827 -4.09 11.72 -16.88
N THR A 828 -5.13 12.34 -16.32
CA THR A 828 -5.03 13.14 -15.09
C THR A 828 -5.64 12.45 -13.88
N ASN A 829 -6.10 11.19 -14.02
CA ASN A 829 -6.86 10.49 -12.99
C ASN A 829 -8.00 11.37 -12.43
N PRO A 830 -9.02 11.68 -13.23
CA PRO A 830 -10.01 12.72 -12.93
C PRO A 830 -10.82 12.48 -11.65
N ASP A 831 -10.85 11.25 -11.13
CA ASP A 831 -11.57 10.88 -9.91
C ASP A 831 -10.64 10.69 -8.69
N GLY A 832 -9.32 10.93 -8.84
CA GLY A 832 -8.33 10.77 -7.77
C GLY A 832 -8.18 9.34 -7.24
N ALA A 833 -8.73 8.35 -7.94
CA ALA A 833 -8.97 7.01 -7.41
C ALA A 833 -7.78 6.05 -7.56
N TRP A 834 -6.83 6.30 -8.47
CA TRP A 834 -5.81 5.31 -8.86
C TRP A 834 -4.37 5.85 -8.96
N ARG A 835 -3.39 4.98 -8.70
CA ARG A 835 -1.96 5.31 -8.48
C ARG A 835 -1.19 5.79 -9.71
N THR A 836 -1.57 5.35 -10.91
CA THR A 836 -0.87 5.71 -12.15
C THR A 836 -1.87 6.16 -13.21
N PRO A 837 -1.81 7.43 -13.65
CA PRO A 837 -2.46 7.81 -14.88
C PRO A 837 -1.87 7.02 -16.04
N PHE A 838 -2.70 6.64 -17.00
CA PHE A 838 -2.27 5.80 -18.10
C PHE A 838 -1.94 6.67 -19.33
N ALA A 839 -0.82 6.37 -19.99
CA ALA A 839 -0.28 7.15 -21.11
C ALA A 839 -0.41 6.45 -22.47
N SER A 840 -0.87 5.19 -22.47
CA SER A 840 -1.01 4.36 -23.66
C SER A 840 -2.29 3.51 -23.61
N ASP A 841 -2.69 3.02 -24.77
CA ASP A 841 -3.77 2.06 -24.97
C ASP A 841 -3.30 0.61 -24.78
N MET A 842 -4.12 -0.36 -25.21
CA MET A 842 -3.87 -1.78 -24.96
C MET A 842 -2.66 -2.36 -25.72
N ASP A 843 -2.23 -1.75 -26.83
CA ASP A 843 -1.09 -2.20 -27.63
C ASP A 843 0.21 -1.39 -27.40
N ALA A 844 0.15 -0.45 -26.44
CA ALA A 844 1.22 0.46 -26.03
C ALA A 844 1.49 1.61 -27.01
N GLN A 845 0.54 1.97 -27.86
CA GLN A 845 0.59 3.24 -28.60
C GLN A 845 0.40 4.43 -27.63
N THR A 846 1.31 5.39 -27.71
CA THR A 846 1.21 6.64 -26.94
C THR A 846 0.12 7.53 -27.53
N ARG A 847 -0.81 7.98 -26.67
CA ARG A 847 -1.98 8.77 -27.08
C ARG A 847 -1.55 10.17 -27.57
N PRO A 848 -2.09 10.72 -28.68
CA PRO A 848 -1.63 12.01 -29.21
C PRO A 848 -1.86 13.14 -28.19
N ASN A 849 -0.77 13.78 -27.73
CA ASN A 849 -0.78 14.89 -26.76
C ASN A 849 -1.78 16.00 -27.16
N GLY A 850 -2.94 16.05 -26.50
CA GLY A 850 -3.93 17.12 -26.60
C GLY A 850 -5.21 16.81 -27.38
N ASN A 851 -5.38 15.60 -27.93
CA ASN A 851 -6.66 15.17 -28.51
C ASN A 851 -7.49 14.37 -27.51
N ALA A 852 -8.81 14.39 -27.67
CA ALA A 852 -9.72 13.50 -26.94
C ALA A 852 -9.41 12.03 -27.27
N TRP A 853 -9.71 11.13 -26.34
CA TRP A 853 -9.34 9.71 -26.41
C TRP A 853 -10.22 8.98 -27.40
N ASP A 854 -9.82 7.83 -27.93
CA ASP A 854 -10.80 6.96 -28.57
C ASP A 854 -11.67 6.31 -27.49
N ILE A 855 -12.97 6.15 -27.76
CA ILE A 855 -13.88 5.41 -26.90
C ILE A 855 -13.61 3.92 -27.14
N GLY A 856 -13.06 3.24 -26.13
CA GLY A 856 -12.70 1.83 -26.19
C GLY A 856 -11.29 1.54 -25.67
N ALA A 857 -10.91 0.26 -25.72
CA ALA A 857 -9.63 -0.24 -25.22
C ALA A 857 -8.42 0.09 -26.11
N ASP A 858 -8.68 0.38 -27.39
CA ASP A 858 -7.68 0.47 -28.44
C ASP A 858 -7.90 1.74 -29.25
N GLU A 859 -6.83 2.43 -29.62
CA GLU A 859 -6.92 3.60 -30.48
C GLU A 859 -6.99 3.19 -31.96
N ALA A 860 -7.74 3.93 -32.77
CA ALA A 860 -7.81 3.75 -34.20
C ALA A 860 -6.41 4.01 -34.80
N ALA A 861 -5.83 3.01 -35.44
CA ALA A 861 -4.54 3.15 -36.10
C ALA A 861 -4.55 4.37 -37.04
N ASN A 862 -3.68 5.35 -36.79
CA ASN A 862 -3.50 6.52 -37.67
C ASN A 862 -2.76 6.18 -38.98
N ASN A 863 -2.73 4.91 -39.37
CA ASN A 863 -1.95 4.45 -40.50
C ASN A 863 -2.60 4.83 -41.83
N VAL A 864 -1.95 5.76 -42.53
CA VAL A 864 -1.99 5.84 -44.00
C VAL A 864 -1.39 4.53 -44.51
N PHE A 865 -2.23 3.60 -44.97
CA PHE A 865 -1.76 2.38 -45.62
C PHE A 865 -1.12 2.72 -46.97
N TYR A 866 0.21 2.64 -47.07
CA TYR A 866 0.87 2.47 -48.36
C TYR A 866 0.77 1.00 -48.74
N SER A 867 -0.12 0.66 -49.67
CA SER A 867 -0.10 -0.66 -50.29
C SER A 867 1.06 -0.75 -51.26
N VAL A 868 2.09 -1.53 -50.93
CA VAL A 868 3.01 -2.06 -51.94
C VAL A 868 2.42 -3.38 -52.40
N GLY A 869 1.61 -3.35 -53.46
CA GLY A 869 1.13 -4.56 -54.10
C GLY A 869 2.30 -5.35 -54.66
N GLN A 870 2.68 -6.45 -54.02
CA GLN A 870 3.53 -7.45 -54.67
C GLN A 870 2.65 -8.30 -55.58
N THR A 871 2.72 -8.04 -56.89
CA THR A 871 2.36 -9.03 -57.90
C THR A 871 3.62 -9.80 -58.28
N THR A 872 3.49 -11.11 -58.52
CA THR A 872 4.56 -12.07 -58.83
C THR A 872 5.22 -11.86 -60.20
N ALA A 873 5.27 -10.64 -60.72
CA ALA A 873 5.82 -10.31 -62.02
C ALA A 873 6.57 -8.97 -61.98
N ASP A 874 7.71 -8.91 -61.29
CA ASP A 874 8.86 -8.09 -61.72
C ASP A 874 10.06 -8.30 -60.77
N LEU A 875 10.85 -9.35 -61.03
CA LEU A 875 12.26 -9.37 -60.61
C LEU A 875 13.07 -8.63 -61.68
N LYS A 876 13.20 -7.30 -61.55
CA LYS A 876 14.29 -6.58 -62.21
C LYS A 876 15.14 -5.82 -61.20
N ASN A 877 16.43 -6.15 -61.22
CA ASN A 877 17.52 -5.46 -60.54
C ASN A 877 17.49 -3.96 -60.88
N GLY A 878 17.21 -3.12 -59.89
CA GLY A 878 17.36 -1.68 -59.93
C GLY A 878 16.84 -1.04 -58.64
N THR A 879 17.59 -0.09 -58.08
CA THR A 879 17.26 0.63 -56.84
C THR A 879 15.88 1.29 -56.96
N PRO A 880 14.89 0.95 -56.11
CA PRO A 880 13.55 1.53 -56.22
C PRO A 880 13.62 3.02 -55.87
N THR A 881 13.06 3.86 -56.73
CA THR A 881 12.88 5.29 -56.46
C THR A 881 11.43 5.50 -56.04
N VAL A 882 11.22 6.05 -54.84
CA VAL A 882 9.88 6.42 -54.34
C VAL A 882 9.65 7.89 -54.69
N THR A 883 8.62 8.17 -55.49
CA THR A 883 8.16 9.54 -55.72
C THR A 883 6.96 9.81 -54.81
N ILE A 884 7.09 10.79 -53.93
CA ILE A 884 6.01 11.27 -53.06
C ILE A 884 5.29 12.39 -53.82
N THR A 885 3.96 12.29 -53.95
CA THR A 885 3.12 13.41 -54.44
C THR A 885 2.31 13.95 -53.28
#